data_AF-A0A5E4AXX7-F1
#
_entry.id   AF-A0A5E4AXX7-F1
#
_cell.length_a   1.000
_cell.length_b   1.000
_cell.length_c   1.000
_cell.angle_alpha   90.00
_cell.angle_beta   90.00
_cell.angle_gamma   90.00
#
_symmetry.space_group_name_H-M   'P 1'
#
loop_
_entity.id
_entity.type
_entity.pdbx_description
1 polymer ?
#
loop_
_entity_poly.entity_id
_entity_poly.type
_entity_poly.pdbx_seq_one_letter_code
_entity_poly.pdbx_strand_id
1 'polypeptide(L)'
;MGGLEKKKYERGSATNYISRNKARKKLQLSLPDFRRLCILKGIYPHEPKHKKKVNKGSTAARTFYLIKDIKFLLHEPIVNKFREYKVFVRRLRKAYGKSEWNTVERLKDNKPSYKLDHIIKERYPTFIDALRDLDDALCMCFLFSTFPRTGKCHVQTIQLCRRLTVEFLHYIITARALRKVFLSIKGIYYQAEVLGQPIVWITPYSFSHDHPTDVDYRVMATFTEFYTTLLGFVNFRLYQSLNLHYPPKLEGQAQAEMKDSEGVYALDSESSMEKLAALSASLARVVVPATEEEAEVDEFPADGEMAVQEEDRRKELEAQEKHKKLFEGLKFFLNREVPREALAFIIRSFGGDVSWDKSLCIGATYDVTDSCITHQIVDRPGQQTPVIGRYYIQPQWVFDCVNARLLLPVAEYFPGVQLPPHLSPFVSEKEGDYIPPEKLKLLALQRGEDPGNLEESEEEEEEEKEEEEDIEGDGNEGGENEEEEEDAEAASEKEEEAHLAALEDKRMEAKKPKVMAGTVKLEDKQRLAQEEESEAKRLAIMMMKKREKYLYQKIMFGKRRKIREANKLAEKRKAHDEAVRSEKKAKKASSGGARLRLSTLNAASVRPGLARRGRDPKGGGRAWGAHWPTRQGPGQARGSTWPGAGAGAGAAAAAPAAAAAGRENGPGLAERRALAGAPRRPVSARLHRRGRASHSESEEDWNKVSEMPPMLQKKRWESMAKGLVLGALFTSFLLLLYSYAVPPLHTGLTSTTPDAIAPCSPVSGESEGVILANGSFRGCQPRRNIVFMKTHKTASSTLLNILFRFGQKHGLKFAFPNGRNDFDYPAFFTRSLVQDYRPGACFNIICNHMRFHYEEVRGLVPPNATFITVLRDPARLFESSFHYFGPVVPLTWKLSSSDKLAEFLQDPDRYYDPNGYNAHYLRNLLFFDLGYDSGLDPGSPQVQEHILEVERRFHLVLLQEYFDESLVLLKDLLCWELEDVLYFKLNARRDSPVPRLSGDLYRRATAWNMLDARLYRHFNASFWRKVEAFGRERMAQEVAALRRANERMRRICIDGGRAVDAAAIQDSAMQPWQPLGSKSILGYNLKKSIGQRHQQLCRRMLTPEIQYLMDLGVNLWVTKLWKFIRDFLRW
;
A
#
# COMPACT_ATOMS: atom_id res chain seq x y z
N MET A 1 41.21 -44.53 31.89
CA MET A 1 40.07 -44.54 30.94
C MET A 1 40.19 -43.38 29.95
N GLY A 2 40.82 -43.58 28.80
CA GLY A 2 40.97 -42.54 27.77
C GLY A 2 40.00 -42.76 26.61
N GLY A 3 38.91 -41.98 26.55
CA GLY A 3 38.04 -41.95 25.37
C GLY A 3 38.64 -41.04 24.30
N LEU A 4 38.65 -41.50 23.04
CA LEU A 4 39.12 -40.74 21.87
C LEU A 4 38.57 -39.30 21.85
N GLU A 5 39.42 -38.33 21.48
CA GLU A 5 39.03 -36.92 21.39
C GLU A 5 37.83 -36.72 20.47
N LYS A 6 36.76 -36.13 21.00
CA LYS A 6 35.51 -35.92 20.28
C LYS A 6 35.64 -34.71 19.37
N LYS A 7 35.47 -34.92 18.06
CA LYS A 7 35.52 -33.85 17.04
C LYS A 7 34.56 -32.71 17.38
N LYS A 8 35.04 -31.47 17.20
CA LYS A 8 34.28 -30.25 17.47
C LYS A 8 33.01 -30.20 16.62
N TYR A 9 31.89 -29.78 17.23
CA TYR A 9 30.56 -29.65 16.63
C TYR A 9 29.80 -30.96 16.31
N GLU A 10 30.28 -32.13 16.75
CA GLU A 10 29.58 -33.41 16.56
C GLU A 10 28.67 -33.83 17.73
N ARG A 11 28.57 -33.03 18.80
CA ARG A 11 27.64 -33.24 19.94
C ARG A 11 27.11 -31.93 20.53
N GLY A 12 26.02 -32.03 21.30
CA GLY A 12 25.38 -30.93 22.03
C GLY A 12 24.54 -30.03 21.13
N SER A 13 24.42 -28.74 21.45
CA SER A 13 23.52 -27.81 20.71
C SER A 13 23.77 -27.81 19.19
N ALA A 14 25.01 -28.04 18.72
CA ALA A 14 25.34 -28.09 17.30
C ALA A 14 24.65 -29.24 16.52
N THR A 15 24.25 -30.33 17.19
CA THR A 15 23.52 -31.46 16.59
C THR A 15 22.01 -31.38 16.73
N ASN A 16 21.49 -30.39 17.46
CA ASN A 16 20.05 -30.23 17.68
C ASN A 16 19.40 -29.35 16.59
N TYR A 17 20.17 -28.45 15.98
CA TYR A 17 19.68 -27.46 15.02
C TYR A 17 20.25 -27.68 13.61
N ILE A 18 19.43 -27.41 12.60
CA ILE A 18 19.80 -27.44 11.18
C ILE A 18 19.42 -26.12 10.51
N SER A 19 20.33 -25.54 9.73
CA SER A 19 20.05 -24.31 9.00
C SER A 19 19.07 -24.57 7.85
N ARG A 20 18.19 -23.59 7.55
CA ARG A 20 17.17 -23.66 6.48
C ARG A 20 17.68 -24.27 5.17
N ASN A 21 18.86 -23.86 4.71
CA ASN A 21 19.44 -24.35 3.46
C ASN A 21 19.84 -25.83 3.51
N LYS A 22 20.24 -26.35 4.68
CA LYS A 22 20.53 -27.78 4.89
C LYS A 22 19.23 -28.59 5.02
N ALA A 23 18.23 -28.06 5.74
CA ALA A 23 16.91 -28.70 5.88
C ALA A 23 16.24 -28.89 4.50
N ARG A 24 16.19 -27.82 3.70
CA ARG A 24 15.69 -27.85 2.31
C ARG A 24 16.41 -28.89 1.44
N LYS A 25 17.75 -28.97 1.52
CA LYS A 25 18.54 -29.97 0.79
C LYS A 25 18.21 -31.40 1.26
N LYS A 26 18.04 -31.62 2.57
CA LYS A 26 17.74 -32.94 3.14
C LYS A 26 16.35 -33.46 2.70
N LEU A 27 15.34 -32.59 2.66
CA LEU A 27 13.98 -32.93 2.19
C LEU A 27 13.85 -32.96 0.65
N GLN A 28 14.87 -32.49 -0.08
CA GLN A 28 14.88 -32.37 -1.55
C GLN A 28 13.73 -31.49 -2.11
N LEU A 29 13.29 -30.49 -1.35
CA LEU A 29 12.20 -29.57 -1.71
C LEU A 29 12.71 -28.24 -2.25
N SER A 30 11.85 -27.49 -2.96
CA SER A 30 12.16 -26.10 -3.32
C SER A 30 11.97 -25.18 -2.10
N LEU A 31 12.41 -23.92 -2.18
CA LEU A 31 12.22 -22.99 -1.05
C LEU A 31 10.73 -22.66 -0.79
N PRO A 32 9.89 -22.41 -1.82
CA PRO A 32 8.45 -22.26 -1.63
C PRO A 32 7.79 -23.51 -1.03
N ASP A 33 8.06 -24.71 -1.56
CA ASP A 33 7.42 -25.95 -1.06
C ASP A 33 7.83 -26.24 0.39
N PHE A 34 9.09 -25.98 0.73
CA PHE A 34 9.59 -26.12 2.11
C PHE A 34 8.89 -25.15 3.06
N ARG A 35 8.71 -23.88 2.67
CA ARG A 35 7.93 -22.90 3.46
C ARG A 35 6.48 -23.36 3.64
N ARG A 36 5.81 -23.77 2.56
CA ARG A 36 4.42 -24.29 2.61
C ARG A 36 4.31 -25.47 3.57
N LEU A 37 5.20 -26.46 3.46
CA LEU A 37 5.20 -27.63 4.33
C LEU A 37 5.40 -27.25 5.81
N CYS A 38 6.33 -26.33 6.11
CA CYS A 38 6.54 -25.83 7.47
C CYS A 38 5.29 -25.11 8.02
N ILE A 39 4.58 -24.32 7.20
CA ILE A 39 3.35 -23.63 7.60
C ILE A 39 2.24 -24.64 7.90
N LEU A 40 1.98 -25.57 6.99
CA LEU A 40 0.95 -26.59 7.14
C LEU A 40 1.14 -27.43 8.43
N LYS A 41 2.38 -27.85 8.73
CA LYS A 41 2.71 -28.62 9.94
C LYS A 41 3.00 -27.78 11.20
N GLY A 42 2.91 -26.45 11.17
CA GLY A 42 3.23 -25.60 12.32
C GLY A 42 4.68 -25.69 12.80
N ILE A 43 5.66 -25.80 11.90
CA ILE A 43 7.09 -25.89 12.22
C ILE A 43 7.78 -24.54 12.03
N TYR A 44 8.12 -23.92 13.15
CA TYR A 44 8.68 -22.58 13.24
C TYR A 44 10.21 -22.57 13.25
N PRO A 45 10.86 -21.48 12.81
CA PRO A 45 12.30 -21.30 13.01
C PRO A 45 12.61 -21.03 14.49
N HIS A 46 13.71 -21.58 14.99
CA HIS A 46 14.16 -21.41 16.36
C HIS A 46 15.49 -20.65 16.45
N GLU A 47 15.61 -19.80 17.46
CA GLU A 47 16.85 -19.11 17.84
C GLU A 47 17.68 -19.96 18.83
N PRO A 48 18.87 -20.45 18.46
CA PRO A 48 19.69 -21.24 19.37
C PRO A 48 20.43 -20.36 20.40
N LYS A 49 20.30 -20.69 21.70
CA LYS A 49 20.99 -19.99 22.81
C LYS A 49 22.48 -19.71 22.57
N HIS A 50 23.19 -20.61 21.88
CA HIS A 50 24.61 -20.43 21.52
C HIS A 50 24.82 -20.38 19.99
N LYS A 51 24.44 -19.26 19.35
CA LYS A 51 24.51 -19.06 17.89
C LYS A 51 25.88 -19.43 17.29
N LYS A 52 27.00 -19.00 17.90
CA LYS A 52 28.37 -19.34 17.48
C LYS A 52 28.64 -20.86 17.43
N LYS A 53 28.19 -21.62 18.44
CA LYS A 53 28.42 -23.09 18.54
C LYS A 53 27.62 -23.85 17.48
N VAL A 54 26.38 -23.44 17.21
CA VAL A 54 25.52 -24.07 16.19
C VAL A 54 25.99 -23.75 14.77
N ASN A 55 26.47 -22.53 14.54
CA ASN A 55 26.92 -22.06 13.23
C ASN A 55 28.41 -22.33 12.94
N LYS A 56 29.01 -23.32 13.64
CA LYS A 56 30.41 -23.75 13.51
C LYS A 56 31.43 -22.58 13.58
N GLY A 57 31.23 -21.66 14.53
CA GLY A 57 32.08 -20.50 14.78
C GLY A 57 31.58 -19.17 14.19
N SER A 58 30.71 -19.20 13.18
CA SER A 58 30.23 -17.98 12.52
C SER A 58 29.12 -17.25 13.30
N THR A 59 29.17 -15.92 13.35
CA THR A 59 28.12 -15.05 13.93
C THR A 59 27.00 -14.70 12.95
N ALA A 60 27.09 -15.11 11.67
CA ALA A 60 26.15 -14.69 10.63
C ALA A 60 24.70 -15.08 10.94
N ALA A 61 23.77 -14.11 10.79
CA ALA A 61 22.34 -14.30 10.97
C ALA A 61 21.80 -15.40 10.03
N ARG A 62 21.29 -16.48 10.61
CA ARG A 62 20.76 -17.66 9.90
C ARG A 62 19.54 -18.21 10.62
N THR A 63 18.54 -18.58 9.84
CA THR A 63 17.35 -19.29 10.34
C THR A 63 17.68 -20.77 10.56
N PHE A 64 17.43 -21.24 11.79
CA PHE A 64 17.60 -22.63 12.20
C PHE A 64 16.25 -23.28 12.49
N TYR A 65 16.17 -24.59 12.30
CA TYR A 65 15.05 -25.45 12.67
C TYR A 65 15.60 -26.59 13.53
N LEU A 66 14.76 -27.28 14.31
CA LEU A 66 15.24 -28.46 15.05
C LEU A 66 15.37 -29.65 14.10
N ILE A 67 16.40 -30.47 14.32
CA ILE A 67 16.65 -31.66 13.50
C ILE A 67 15.57 -32.72 13.70
N LYS A 68 14.90 -32.75 14.86
CA LYS A 68 13.77 -33.65 15.13
C LYS A 68 12.57 -33.33 14.21
N ASP A 69 12.20 -32.06 14.07
CA ASP A 69 11.06 -31.64 13.24
C ASP A 69 11.34 -31.90 11.74
N ILE A 70 12.58 -31.66 11.29
CA ILE A 70 12.98 -31.96 9.90
C ILE A 70 13.07 -33.48 9.63
N LYS A 71 13.28 -34.32 10.66
CA LYS A 71 13.10 -35.79 10.52
C LYS A 71 11.61 -36.14 10.39
N PHE A 72 10.75 -35.55 11.23
CA PHE A 72 9.29 -35.76 11.16
C PHE A 72 8.73 -35.40 9.78
N LEU A 73 9.09 -34.22 9.24
CA LEU A 73 8.73 -33.80 7.88
C LEU A 73 9.18 -34.73 6.75
N LEU A 74 10.14 -35.63 6.97
CA LEU A 74 10.63 -36.54 5.94
C LEU A 74 9.62 -37.67 5.64
N HIS A 75 8.76 -38.00 6.61
CA HIS A 75 7.75 -39.05 6.50
C HIS A 75 6.35 -38.52 6.13
N GLU A 76 6.21 -37.22 5.91
CA GLU A 76 4.91 -36.57 5.64
C GLU A 76 4.40 -36.85 4.21
N PRO A 77 3.20 -37.45 4.03
CA PRO A 77 2.67 -37.81 2.70
C PRO A 77 2.50 -36.63 1.73
N ILE A 78 2.26 -35.39 2.21
CA ILE A 78 2.18 -34.20 1.33
C ILE A 78 3.48 -33.97 0.54
N VAL A 79 4.65 -34.40 1.06
CA VAL A 79 5.93 -34.34 0.34
C VAL A 79 5.88 -35.13 -0.97
N ASN A 80 5.18 -36.27 -0.99
CA ASN A 80 4.99 -37.07 -2.19
C ASN A 80 3.99 -36.40 -3.15
N LYS A 81 2.91 -35.78 -2.64
CA LYS A 81 1.98 -34.99 -3.48
C LYS A 81 2.65 -33.78 -4.15
N PHE A 82 3.60 -33.11 -3.49
CA PHE A 82 4.43 -32.08 -4.14
C PHE A 82 5.35 -32.63 -5.24
N ARG A 83 5.77 -33.90 -5.16
CA ARG A 83 6.55 -34.58 -6.21
C ARG A 83 5.65 -34.98 -7.39
N GLU A 84 4.49 -35.59 -7.11
CA GLU A 84 3.45 -35.90 -8.11
C GLU A 84 3.04 -34.65 -8.89
N TYR A 85 2.75 -33.53 -8.20
CA TYR A 85 2.39 -32.27 -8.84
C TYR A 85 3.48 -31.74 -9.78
N LYS A 86 4.77 -31.90 -9.43
CA LYS A 86 5.88 -31.54 -10.33
C LYS A 86 5.99 -32.47 -11.54
N VAL A 87 5.69 -33.76 -11.39
CA VAL A 87 5.60 -34.70 -12.52
C VAL A 87 4.43 -34.34 -13.43
N PHE A 88 3.27 -34.04 -12.86
CA PHE A 88 2.10 -33.53 -13.56
C PHE A 88 2.42 -32.27 -14.38
N VAL A 89 3.02 -31.24 -13.78
CA VAL A 89 3.41 -30.00 -14.50
C VAL A 89 4.40 -30.29 -15.65
N ARG A 90 5.33 -31.24 -15.50
CA ARG A 90 6.22 -31.66 -16.60
C ARG A 90 5.46 -32.37 -17.72
N ARG A 91 4.55 -33.30 -17.38
CA ARG A 91 3.70 -34.00 -18.36
C ARG A 91 2.79 -33.02 -19.12
N LEU A 92 2.16 -32.09 -18.40
CA LEU A 92 1.31 -31.05 -18.96
C LEU A 92 2.09 -30.14 -19.92
N ARG A 93 3.28 -29.66 -19.54
CA ARG A 93 4.17 -28.89 -20.43
C ARG A 93 4.59 -29.70 -21.67
N LYS A 94 4.86 -31.00 -21.52
CA LYS A 94 5.20 -31.89 -22.64
C LYS A 94 4.01 -32.06 -23.60
N ALA A 95 2.77 -32.17 -23.09
CA ALA A 95 1.57 -32.27 -23.91
C ALA A 95 1.27 -30.94 -24.64
N TYR A 96 1.36 -29.80 -23.95
CA TYR A 96 1.26 -28.47 -24.58
C TYR A 96 2.33 -28.25 -25.67
N GLY A 97 3.59 -28.58 -25.39
CA GLY A 97 4.67 -28.46 -26.38
C GLY A 97 4.59 -29.43 -27.56
N LYS A 98 3.64 -30.38 -27.54
CA LYS A 98 3.30 -31.28 -28.65
C LYS A 98 1.92 -30.98 -29.25
N SER A 99 1.22 -29.94 -28.77
CA SER A 99 -0.15 -29.59 -29.15
C SER A 99 -1.19 -30.72 -28.99
N GLU A 100 -0.97 -31.64 -28.02
CA GLU A 100 -1.89 -32.75 -27.74
C GLU A 100 -3.05 -32.30 -26.81
N TRP A 101 -4.04 -31.60 -27.34
CA TRP A 101 -5.12 -30.97 -26.54
C TRP A 101 -5.92 -31.96 -25.69
N ASN A 102 -6.33 -33.11 -26.24
CA ASN A 102 -7.07 -34.14 -25.49
C ASN A 102 -6.23 -34.71 -24.33
N THR A 103 -4.91 -34.84 -24.51
CA THR A 103 -3.98 -35.24 -23.43
C THR A 103 -3.87 -34.14 -22.38
N VAL A 104 -3.84 -32.86 -22.79
CA VAL A 104 -3.83 -31.70 -21.89
C VAL A 104 -5.08 -31.66 -21.02
N GLU A 105 -6.27 -31.89 -21.58
CA GLU A 105 -7.54 -31.90 -20.84
C GLU A 105 -7.60 -33.06 -19.85
N ARG A 106 -7.40 -34.30 -20.31
CA ARG A 106 -7.34 -35.46 -19.40
C ARG A 106 -6.31 -35.30 -18.28
N LEU A 107 -5.19 -34.62 -18.52
CA LEU A 107 -4.23 -34.28 -17.48
C LEU A 107 -4.76 -33.21 -16.51
N LYS A 108 -5.43 -32.15 -16.98
CA LYS A 108 -6.06 -31.13 -16.13
C LYS A 108 -7.08 -31.74 -15.18
N ASP A 109 -7.90 -32.67 -15.66
CA ASP A 109 -8.93 -33.34 -14.84
C ASP A 109 -8.27 -34.22 -13.78
N ASN A 110 -7.22 -34.97 -14.16
CA ASN A 110 -6.41 -35.79 -13.27
C ASN A 110 -5.33 -34.98 -12.50
N LYS A 111 -5.60 -33.71 -12.18
CA LYS A 111 -4.69 -32.85 -11.41
C LYS A 111 -4.50 -33.41 -9.98
N PRO A 112 -3.27 -33.74 -9.55
CA PRO A 112 -3.04 -34.23 -8.20
C PRO A 112 -3.25 -33.11 -7.17
N SER A 113 -4.30 -33.24 -6.37
CA SER A 113 -4.54 -32.48 -5.14
C SER A 113 -4.08 -33.28 -3.91
N TYR A 114 -3.88 -32.58 -2.80
CA TYR A 114 -3.73 -33.18 -1.48
C TYR A 114 -4.84 -32.65 -0.57
N LYS A 115 -5.08 -33.36 0.54
CA LYS A 115 -5.97 -32.94 1.61
C LYS A 115 -5.14 -32.57 2.86
N LEU A 116 -5.74 -31.81 3.77
CA LEU A 116 -5.12 -31.37 5.04
C LEU A 116 -5.73 -32.06 6.27
N ASP A 117 -6.73 -32.91 6.06
CA ASP A 117 -7.58 -33.55 7.06
C ASP A 117 -6.77 -34.29 8.14
N HIS A 118 -5.70 -35.00 7.76
CA HIS A 118 -4.81 -35.69 8.70
C HIS A 118 -3.94 -34.70 9.50
N ILE A 119 -3.46 -33.63 8.88
CA ILE A 119 -2.67 -32.59 9.56
C ILE A 119 -3.49 -31.87 10.62
N ILE A 120 -4.75 -31.56 10.32
CA ILE A 120 -5.67 -30.92 11.28
C ILE A 120 -5.87 -31.82 12.50
N LYS A 121 -6.17 -33.11 12.28
CA LYS A 121 -6.36 -34.09 13.36
C LYS A 121 -5.09 -34.37 14.17
N GLU A 122 -3.92 -34.34 13.53
CA GLU A 122 -2.62 -34.45 14.23
C GLU A 122 -2.29 -33.22 15.07
N ARG A 123 -2.65 -32.01 14.60
CA ARG A 123 -2.34 -30.74 15.30
C ARG A 123 -3.36 -30.42 16.39
N TYR A 124 -4.63 -30.77 16.17
CA TYR A 124 -5.74 -30.56 17.09
C TYR A 124 -6.39 -31.91 17.43
N PRO A 125 -5.84 -32.66 18.39
CA PRO A 125 -6.37 -33.97 18.77
C PRO A 125 -7.72 -33.86 19.48
N THR A 126 -7.98 -32.77 20.20
CA THR A 126 -9.29 -32.45 20.76
C THR A 126 -9.96 -31.28 20.02
N PHE A 127 -11.28 -31.20 20.13
CA PHE A 127 -12.03 -30.10 19.52
C PHE A 127 -11.81 -28.76 20.23
N ILE A 128 -11.58 -28.78 21.54
CA ILE A 128 -11.32 -27.58 22.34
C ILE A 128 -9.98 -26.95 21.92
N ASP A 129 -8.97 -27.77 21.60
CA ASP A 129 -7.70 -27.26 21.06
C ASP A 129 -7.87 -26.56 19.70
N ALA A 130 -8.80 -27.04 18.85
CA ALA A 130 -9.14 -26.39 17.58
C ALA A 130 -9.89 -25.05 17.78
N LEU A 131 -10.74 -24.94 18.80
CA LEU A 131 -11.45 -23.70 19.13
C LEU A 131 -10.50 -22.62 19.69
N ARG A 132 -9.50 -23.01 20.49
CA ARG A 132 -8.49 -22.08 21.05
C ARG A 132 -7.60 -21.41 20.01
N ASP A 133 -7.32 -22.08 18.91
CA ASP A 133 -6.53 -21.56 17.77
C ASP A 133 -7.42 -20.89 16.70
N LEU A 134 -8.74 -20.73 16.93
CA LEU A 134 -9.69 -20.28 15.91
C LEU A 134 -9.64 -18.77 15.64
N ASP A 135 -9.22 -17.95 16.61
CA ASP A 135 -9.10 -16.49 16.51
C ASP A 135 -8.30 -16.04 15.26
N ASP A 136 -7.09 -16.55 15.11
CA ASP A 136 -6.22 -16.29 13.94
C ASP A 136 -6.86 -16.74 12.63
N ALA A 137 -7.55 -17.89 12.66
CA ALA A 137 -8.19 -18.48 11.50
C ALA A 137 -9.36 -17.62 10.99
N LEU A 138 -10.17 -17.10 11.91
CA LEU A 138 -11.28 -16.20 11.61
C LEU A 138 -10.77 -14.86 11.08
N CYS A 139 -9.82 -14.23 11.78
CA CYS A 139 -9.23 -12.95 11.36
C CYS A 139 -8.67 -13.02 9.92
N MET A 140 -7.96 -14.10 9.59
CA MET A 140 -7.43 -14.32 8.24
C MET A 140 -8.53 -14.60 7.20
N CYS A 141 -9.58 -15.36 7.54
CA CYS A 141 -10.69 -15.61 6.62
C CYS A 141 -11.50 -14.34 6.33
N PHE A 142 -11.81 -13.53 7.35
CA PHE A 142 -12.49 -12.24 7.20
C PHE A 142 -11.66 -11.20 6.42
N LEU A 143 -10.32 -11.22 6.57
CA LEU A 143 -9.45 -10.40 5.74
C LEU A 143 -9.47 -10.85 4.27
N PHE A 144 -9.40 -12.16 4.01
CA PHE A 144 -9.41 -12.67 2.63
C PHE A 144 -10.77 -12.50 1.93
N SER A 145 -11.90 -12.44 2.66
CA SER A 145 -13.21 -12.20 2.06
C SER A 145 -13.42 -10.77 1.55
N THR A 146 -12.67 -9.78 2.05
CA THR A 146 -12.75 -8.39 1.56
C THR A 146 -11.83 -8.08 0.37
N PHE A 147 -10.89 -8.98 0.04
CA PHE A 147 -9.97 -8.73 -1.07
C PHE A 147 -10.69 -8.79 -2.43
N PRO A 148 -10.54 -7.78 -3.31
CA PRO A 148 -11.04 -7.84 -4.67
C PRO A 148 -10.40 -8.99 -5.47
N ARG A 149 -11.11 -9.45 -6.51
CA ARG A 149 -10.72 -10.57 -7.39
C ARG A 149 -9.50 -10.21 -8.27
N THR A 150 -8.31 -10.09 -7.67
CA THR A 150 -7.05 -9.75 -8.36
C THR A 150 -6.21 -11.00 -8.68
N GLY A 151 -5.38 -10.95 -9.72
CA GLY A 151 -4.53 -12.08 -10.13
C GLY A 151 -3.44 -12.52 -9.13
N LYS A 152 -3.31 -11.85 -7.97
CA LYS A 152 -2.38 -12.25 -6.89
C LYS A 152 -2.98 -13.32 -5.96
N CYS A 153 -4.30 -13.34 -5.78
CA CYS A 153 -5.01 -14.26 -4.90
C CYS A 153 -5.94 -15.18 -5.72
N HIS A 154 -6.10 -16.44 -5.31
CA HIS A 154 -7.01 -17.35 -6.01
C HIS A 154 -8.47 -17.00 -5.66
N VAL A 155 -9.28 -16.70 -6.68
CA VAL A 155 -10.71 -16.35 -6.53
C VAL A 155 -11.49 -17.43 -5.78
N GLN A 156 -11.18 -18.70 -6.02
CA GLN A 156 -11.76 -19.85 -5.30
C GLN A 156 -11.51 -19.78 -3.78
N THR A 157 -10.32 -19.33 -3.34
CA THR A 157 -10.00 -19.16 -1.92
C THR A 157 -10.80 -18.02 -1.30
N ILE A 158 -10.96 -16.90 -2.02
CA ILE A 158 -11.75 -15.74 -1.57
C ILE A 158 -13.23 -16.13 -1.41
N GLN A 159 -13.80 -16.84 -2.39
CA GLN A 159 -15.17 -17.36 -2.34
C GLN A 159 -15.36 -18.35 -1.17
N LEU A 160 -14.40 -19.26 -0.96
CA LEU A 160 -14.43 -20.21 0.16
C LEU A 160 -14.34 -19.50 1.52
N CYS A 161 -13.47 -18.49 1.67
CA CYS A 161 -13.40 -17.67 2.88
C CYS A 161 -14.74 -16.98 3.15
N ARG A 162 -15.30 -16.26 2.16
CA ARG A 162 -16.60 -15.56 2.30
C ARG A 162 -17.72 -16.52 2.71
N ARG A 163 -17.75 -17.71 2.13
CA ARG A 163 -18.71 -18.76 2.49
C ARG A 163 -18.53 -19.22 3.94
N LEU A 164 -17.33 -19.70 4.31
CA LEU A 164 -17.08 -20.25 5.65
C LEU A 164 -17.26 -19.22 6.78
N THR A 165 -16.98 -17.93 6.53
CA THR A 165 -17.25 -16.86 7.50
C THR A 165 -18.74 -16.60 7.66
N VAL A 166 -19.53 -16.61 6.58
CA VAL A 166 -21.00 -16.47 6.66
C VAL A 166 -21.64 -17.67 7.38
N GLU A 167 -21.16 -18.89 7.11
CA GLU A 167 -21.57 -20.09 7.87
C GLU A 167 -21.27 -19.95 9.37
N PHE A 168 -20.10 -19.42 9.74
CA PHE A 168 -19.74 -19.21 11.15
C PHE A 168 -20.58 -18.10 11.84
N LEU A 169 -20.87 -16.99 11.14
CA LEU A 169 -21.76 -15.95 11.67
C LEU A 169 -23.19 -16.48 11.89
N HIS A 170 -23.72 -17.28 10.97
CA HIS A 170 -25.01 -17.94 11.12
C HIS A 170 -25.05 -18.88 12.33
N TYR A 171 -23.99 -19.67 12.55
CA TYR A 171 -23.89 -20.49 13.76
C TYR A 171 -24.03 -19.64 15.03
N ILE A 172 -23.27 -18.54 15.14
CA ILE A 172 -23.33 -17.65 16.32
C ILE A 172 -24.72 -17.03 16.51
N ILE A 173 -25.40 -16.63 15.43
CA ILE A 173 -26.78 -16.14 15.47
C ILE A 173 -27.70 -17.22 16.06
N THR A 174 -27.66 -18.45 15.53
CA THR A 174 -28.52 -19.55 15.99
C THR A 174 -28.20 -20.01 17.42
N ALA A 175 -26.93 -19.93 17.84
CA ALA A 175 -26.48 -20.27 19.19
C ALA A 175 -26.71 -19.16 20.22
N ARG A 176 -27.05 -17.93 19.77
CA ARG A 176 -27.06 -16.69 20.58
C ARG A 176 -25.78 -16.53 21.43
N ALA A 177 -24.63 -16.78 20.81
CA ALA A 177 -23.34 -16.95 21.49
C ALA A 177 -22.47 -15.67 21.59
N LEU A 178 -22.93 -14.54 21.04
CA LEU A 178 -22.19 -13.27 21.04
C LEU A 178 -22.18 -12.64 22.45
N ARG A 179 -21.05 -12.06 22.89
CA ARG A 179 -20.84 -11.56 24.26
C ARG A 179 -20.33 -10.13 24.37
N LYS A 180 -19.44 -9.70 23.48
CA LYS A 180 -18.86 -8.34 23.47
C LYS A 180 -18.63 -7.88 22.03
N VAL A 181 -18.79 -6.59 21.79
CA VAL A 181 -18.53 -5.97 20.47
C VAL A 181 -17.78 -4.66 20.66
N PHE A 182 -16.81 -4.34 19.81
CA PHE A 182 -16.09 -3.06 19.91
C PHE A 182 -15.68 -2.53 18.54
N LEU A 183 -16.03 -1.27 18.25
CA LEU A 183 -15.62 -0.60 17.03
C LEU A 183 -14.25 0.06 17.23
N SER A 184 -13.31 -0.26 16.35
CA SER A 184 -11.99 0.36 16.29
C SER A 184 -11.74 0.93 14.90
N ILE A 185 -10.72 1.77 14.77
CA ILE A 185 -10.24 2.28 13.47
C ILE A 185 -9.81 1.12 12.54
N LYS A 186 -9.36 -0.01 13.11
CA LYS A 186 -8.91 -1.19 12.35
C LYS A 186 -10.05 -2.05 11.80
N GLY A 187 -11.25 -1.96 12.37
CA GLY A 187 -12.35 -2.90 12.14
C GLY A 187 -13.17 -3.13 13.42
N ILE A 188 -14.11 -4.05 13.35
CA ILE A 188 -15.02 -4.40 14.44
C ILE A 188 -14.50 -5.68 15.12
N TYR A 189 -14.30 -5.60 16.42
CA TYR A 189 -13.94 -6.75 17.27
C TYR A 189 -15.21 -7.41 17.80
N TYR A 190 -15.26 -8.73 17.70
CA TYR A 190 -16.34 -9.55 18.26
C TYR A 190 -15.76 -10.57 19.23
N GLN A 191 -16.45 -10.81 20.34
CA GLN A 191 -16.21 -11.95 21.21
C GLN A 191 -17.47 -12.81 21.27
N ALA A 192 -17.35 -14.10 20.93
CA ALA A 192 -18.37 -15.10 21.16
C ALA A 192 -17.87 -16.21 22.10
N GLU A 193 -18.78 -16.88 22.78
CA GLU A 193 -18.49 -17.96 23.71
C GLU A 193 -19.03 -19.28 23.15
N VAL A 194 -18.12 -20.17 22.74
CA VAL A 194 -18.48 -21.43 22.08
C VAL A 194 -17.94 -22.59 22.92
N LEU A 195 -18.85 -23.43 23.44
CA LEU A 195 -18.53 -24.54 24.34
C LEU A 195 -17.62 -24.13 25.52
N GLY A 196 -17.90 -22.96 26.12
CA GLY A 196 -17.12 -22.42 27.24
C GLY A 196 -15.71 -21.95 26.88
N GLN A 197 -15.37 -21.78 25.59
CA GLN A 197 -14.17 -21.07 25.16
C GLN A 197 -14.54 -19.71 24.57
N PRO A 198 -13.96 -18.60 25.07
CA PRO A 198 -14.11 -17.28 24.45
C PRO A 198 -13.24 -17.21 23.20
N ILE A 199 -13.85 -16.85 22.07
CA ILE A 199 -13.23 -16.70 20.75
C ILE A 199 -13.33 -15.23 20.37
N VAL A 200 -12.22 -14.59 20.02
CA VAL A 200 -12.13 -13.16 19.70
C VAL A 200 -11.54 -12.97 18.31
N TRP A 201 -12.29 -12.32 17.42
CA TRP A 201 -11.82 -12.01 16.07
C TRP A 201 -12.12 -10.57 15.67
N ILE A 202 -11.36 -10.07 14.69
CA ILE A 202 -11.61 -8.79 14.04
C ILE A 202 -12.18 -9.01 12.64
N THR A 203 -13.27 -8.31 12.33
CA THR A 203 -13.80 -8.16 10.97
C THR A 203 -13.40 -6.78 10.45
N PRO A 204 -12.61 -6.67 9.36
CA PRO A 204 -12.28 -5.39 8.77
C PRO A 204 -13.51 -4.73 8.14
N TYR A 205 -13.54 -3.41 8.08
CA TYR A 205 -14.58 -2.69 7.33
C TYR A 205 -14.55 -3.07 5.84
N SER A 206 -15.71 -3.06 5.18
CA SER A 206 -15.92 -3.45 3.79
C SER A 206 -15.44 -2.41 2.77
N PHE A 207 -14.23 -1.86 2.98
CA PHE A 207 -13.56 -0.94 2.08
C PHE A 207 -12.70 -1.66 1.04
N SER A 208 -12.50 -1.04 -0.11
CA SER A 208 -11.55 -1.51 -1.13
C SER A 208 -10.11 -1.28 -0.66
N HIS A 209 -9.41 -2.34 -0.27
CA HIS A 209 -8.04 -2.27 0.21
C HIS A 209 -7.02 -2.38 -0.95
N ASP A 210 -6.09 -1.43 -1.01
CA ASP A 210 -4.91 -1.52 -1.87
C ASP A 210 -4.00 -2.67 -1.43
N HIS A 211 -3.28 -3.26 -2.39
CA HIS A 211 -2.44 -4.44 -2.15
C HIS A 211 -0.96 -4.04 -2.03
N PRO A 212 -0.41 -3.75 -0.83
CA PRO A 212 0.98 -3.37 -0.64
C PRO A 212 1.92 -4.43 -1.23
N THR A 213 3.00 -3.97 -1.88
CA THR A 213 3.98 -4.85 -2.53
C THR A 213 4.86 -5.63 -1.55
N ASP A 214 4.91 -5.18 -0.30
CA ASP A 214 5.86 -5.67 0.71
C ASP A 214 5.38 -6.97 1.39
N VAL A 215 4.11 -7.32 1.21
CA VAL A 215 3.47 -8.49 1.82
C VAL A 215 3.55 -9.72 0.90
N ASP A 216 4.09 -10.83 1.40
CA ASP A 216 4.16 -12.10 0.66
C ASP A 216 2.81 -12.84 0.70
N TYR A 217 1.89 -12.44 -0.17
CA TYR A 217 0.57 -13.07 -0.35
C TYR A 217 0.63 -14.59 -0.57
N ARG A 218 1.75 -15.14 -1.05
CA ARG A 218 1.91 -16.59 -1.23
C ARG A 218 2.05 -17.32 0.10
N VAL A 219 2.66 -16.68 1.10
CA VAL A 219 2.73 -17.19 2.47
C VAL A 219 1.34 -17.10 3.11
N MET A 220 0.69 -15.94 3.01
CA MET A 220 -0.68 -15.76 3.54
C MET A 220 -1.66 -16.77 2.94
N ALA A 221 -1.65 -16.98 1.62
CA ALA A 221 -2.50 -17.97 0.97
C ALA A 221 -2.30 -19.40 1.50
N THR A 222 -1.08 -19.77 1.94
CA THR A 222 -0.84 -21.10 2.55
C THR A 222 -1.30 -21.21 4.00
N PHE A 223 -1.38 -20.10 4.73
CA PHE A 223 -2.08 -20.03 6.02
C PHE A 223 -3.59 -20.13 5.79
N THR A 224 -4.15 -19.33 4.88
CA THR A 224 -5.59 -19.33 4.55
C THR A 224 -6.06 -20.70 4.03
N GLU A 225 -5.25 -21.42 3.27
CA GLU A 225 -5.52 -22.81 2.86
C GLU A 225 -5.68 -23.75 4.07
N PHE A 226 -4.82 -23.63 5.09
CA PHE A 226 -4.94 -24.39 6.32
C PHE A 226 -6.16 -23.97 7.15
N TYR A 227 -6.34 -22.66 7.36
CA TYR A 227 -7.43 -22.11 8.16
C TYR A 227 -8.81 -22.34 7.56
N THR A 228 -8.97 -22.31 6.23
CA THR A 228 -10.25 -22.67 5.59
C THR A 228 -10.58 -24.15 5.77
N THR A 229 -9.59 -25.05 5.73
CA THR A 229 -9.83 -26.47 6.07
C THR A 229 -10.15 -26.66 7.55
N LEU A 230 -9.48 -25.94 8.46
CA LEU A 230 -9.78 -25.97 9.91
C LEU A 230 -11.21 -25.49 10.20
N LEU A 231 -11.56 -24.30 9.71
CA LEU A 231 -12.87 -23.68 9.90
C LEU A 231 -13.99 -24.54 9.28
N GLY A 232 -13.74 -25.23 8.16
CA GLY A 232 -14.68 -26.20 7.60
C GLY A 232 -14.95 -27.43 8.49
N PHE A 233 -13.94 -27.97 9.17
CA PHE A 233 -14.13 -29.03 10.17
C PHE A 233 -14.83 -28.52 11.44
N VAL A 234 -14.53 -27.29 11.86
CA VAL A 234 -15.16 -26.65 13.02
C VAL A 234 -16.62 -26.37 12.74
N ASN A 235 -16.96 -25.66 11.66
CA ASN A 235 -18.34 -25.40 11.24
C ASN A 235 -19.15 -26.69 11.13
N PHE A 236 -18.62 -27.74 10.48
CA PHE A 236 -19.31 -29.04 10.37
C PHE A 236 -19.72 -29.59 11.75
N ARG A 237 -18.82 -29.62 12.73
CA ARG A 237 -19.10 -30.12 14.08
C ARG A 237 -20.00 -29.19 14.89
N LEU A 238 -19.85 -27.87 14.73
CA LEU A 238 -20.70 -26.87 15.39
C LEU A 238 -22.15 -26.96 14.90
N TYR A 239 -22.36 -27.08 13.59
CA TYR A 239 -23.69 -27.28 13.00
C TYR A 239 -24.33 -28.61 13.45
N GLN A 240 -23.53 -29.69 13.50
CA GLN A 240 -24.00 -30.98 14.02
C GLN A 240 -24.41 -30.90 15.50
N SER A 241 -23.77 -30.05 16.30
CA SER A 241 -24.12 -29.84 17.72
C SER A 241 -25.41 -29.04 17.96
N LEU A 242 -25.94 -28.36 16.94
CA LEU A 242 -27.24 -27.66 16.98
C LEU A 242 -28.30 -28.32 16.07
N ASN A 243 -28.04 -29.55 15.61
CA ASN A 243 -28.90 -30.32 14.72
C ASN A 243 -29.28 -29.57 13.42
N LEU A 244 -28.38 -28.69 12.94
CA LEU A 244 -28.54 -27.91 11.71
C LEU A 244 -27.98 -28.66 10.50
N HIS A 245 -28.58 -28.46 9.32
CA HIS A 245 -28.07 -29.04 8.08
C HIS A 245 -26.73 -28.38 7.68
N TYR A 246 -25.73 -29.17 7.32
CA TYR A 246 -24.44 -28.66 6.81
C TYR A 246 -24.12 -29.26 5.43
N PRO A 247 -23.88 -28.45 4.38
CA PRO A 247 -23.90 -26.98 4.35
C PRO A 247 -25.26 -26.36 4.70
N PRO A 248 -25.31 -25.13 5.25
CA PRO A 248 -26.58 -24.50 5.63
C PRO A 248 -27.55 -24.36 4.47
N LYS A 249 -28.83 -24.62 4.77
CA LYS A 249 -29.98 -24.26 3.93
C LYS A 249 -30.87 -23.27 4.69
N LEU A 250 -31.48 -22.33 3.97
CA LEU A 250 -32.46 -21.41 4.55
C LEU A 250 -33.81 -22.10 4.76
N GLU A 251 -34.49 -21.70 5.83
CA GLU A 251 -35.87 -22.08 6.10
C GLU A 251 -36.78 -21.54 4.97
N GLY A 252 -37.39 -22.45 4.21
CA GLY A 252 -38.13 -22.16 2.97
C GLY A 252 -37.53 -22.75 1.69
N GLN A 253 -36.19 -22.73 1.51
CA GLN A 253 -35.57 -23.39 0.34
C GLN A 253 -35.71 -24.92 0.40
N ALA A 254 -35.70 -25.50 1.60
CA ALA A 254 -35.92 -26.92 1.81
C ALA A 254 -37.31 -27.43 1.38
N GLN A 255 -38.32 -26.54 1.25
CA GLN A 255 -39.64 -26.89 0.74
C GLN A 255 -39.77 -26.69 -0.79
N ALA A 256 -39.03 -25.72 -1.35
CA ALA A 256 -39.04 -25.45 -2.79
C ALA A 256 -38.39 -26.57 -3.64
N GLU A 257 -37.35 -27.23 -3.11
CA GLU A 257 -36.64 -28.33 -3.79
C GLU A 257 -37.53 -29.56 -4.08
N MET A 258 -38.73 -29.68 -3.49
CA MET A 258 -39.68 -30.76 -3.81
C MET A 258 -40.54 -30.53 -5.05
N LYS A 259 -40.42 -29.38 -5.77
CA LYS A 259 -41.28 -29.09 -6.93
C LYS A 259 -40.62 -28.79 -8.27
N ASP A 260 -39.37 -28.31 -8.33
CA ASP A 260 -38.74 -27.95 -9.60
C ASP A 260 -37.57 -28.87 -9.99
N SER A 261 -37.93 -29.98 -10.63
CA SER A 261 -37.02 -30.75 -11.48
C SER A 261 -37.25 -30.38 -12.95
N GLU A 262 -36.64 -29.29 -13.42
CA GLU A 262 -36.06 -29.17 -14.78
C GLU A 262 -35.51 -27.75 -15.06
N GLY A 263 -34.24 -27.66 -15.48
CA GLY A 263 -33.91 -26.73 -16.59
C GLY A 263 -33.51 -25.26 -16.34
N VAL A 264 -32.88 -24.85 -15.23
CA VAL A 264 -32.22 -23.52 -15.16
C VAL A 264 -30.74 -23.63 -14.73
N TYR A 265 -29.83 -23.62 -15.70
CA TYR A 265 -28.40 -23.73 -15.44
C TYR A 265 -27.77 -22.39 -14.98
N ALA A 266 -27.12 -22.42 -13.82
CA ALA A 266 -26.01 -21.54 -13.41
C ALA A 266 -26.28 -20.06 -13.02
N LEU A 267 -27.50 -19.66 -12.62
CA LEU A 267 -27.73 -18.36 -11.95
C LEU A 267 -28.10 -18.45 -10.46
N ASP A 268 -28.67 -19.55 -9.98
CA ASP A 268 -29.26 -19.59 -8.62
C ASP A 268 -28.25 -19.84 -7.48
N SER A 269 -27.05 -20.33 -7.79
CA SER A 269 -26.02 -20.62 -6.76
C SER A 269 -25.39 -19.36 -6.16
N GLU A 270 -25.14 -18.31 -6.96
CA GLU A 270 -24.67 -17.02 -6.42
C GLU A 270 -25.82 -16.31 -5.67
N SER A 271 -27.05 -16.34 -6.20
CA SER A 271 -28.28 -15.87 -5.54
C SER A 271 -28.48 -16.46 -4.14
N SER A 272 -28.35 -17.79 -3.99
CA SER A 272 -28.48 -18.45 -2.68
C SER A 272 -27.37 -18.08 -1.70
N MET A 273 -26.14 -17.87 -2.18
CA MET A 273 -25.03 -17.41 -1.32
C MET A 273 -25.24 -15.96 -0.85
N GLU A 274 -25.80 -15.09 -1.70
CA GLU A 274 -26.11 -13.71 -1.32
C GLU A 274 -27.29 -13.62 -0.34
N LYS A 275 -28.32 -14.47 -0.49
CA LYS A 275 -29.39 -14.64 0.50
C LYS A 275 -28.83 -15.09 1.87
N LEU A 276 -27.93 -16.07 1.89
CA LEU A 276 -27.25 -16.49 3.13
C LEU A 276 -26.40 -15.35 3.72
N ALA A 277 -25.65 -14.61 2.90
CA ALA A 277 -24.84 -13.47 3.33
C ALA A 277 -25.66 -12.25 3.82
N ALA A 278 -26.98 -12.23 3.60
CA ALA A 278 -27.84 -11.18 4.12
C ALA A 278 -28.12 -11.30 5.63
N LEU A 279 -27.91 -12.49 6.24
CA LEU A 279 -28.10 -12.78 7.67
C LEU A 279 -29.51 -12.50 8.25
N SER A 280 -30.51 -12.23 7.41
CA SER A 280 -31.88 -11.94 7.86
C SER A 280 -32.71 -13.19 8.12
N ALA A 281 -32.63 -14.21 7.25
CA ALA A 281 -33.43 -15.43 7.35
C ALA A 281 -32.85 -16.48 8.32
N SER A 282 -33.73 -17.31 8.88
CA SER A 282 -33.39 -18.43 9.77
C SER A 282 -32.93 -19.67 9.00
N LEU A 283 -32.18 -20.56 9.67
CA LEU A 283 -31.64 -21.79 9.09
C LEU A 283 -32.54 -23.01 9.32
N ALA A 284 -32.58 -23.91 8.33
CA ALA A 284 -33.29 -25.17 8.42
C ALA A 284 -32.61 -26.16 9.38
N ARG A 285 -33.38 -26.70 10.32
CA ARG A 285 -32.98 -27.78 11.24
C ARG A 285 -33.24 -29.15 10.61
N VAL A 286 -32.39 -30.14 10.93
CA VAL A 286 -32.53 -31.54 10.44
C VAL A 286 -33.64 -32.27 11.19
N VAL A 287 -33.86 -31.89 12.45
CA VAL A 287 -34.96 -32.35 13.29
C VAL A 287 -35.63 -31.10 13.85
N VAL A 288 -36.95 -30.99 13.71
CA VAL A 288 -37.71 -30.00 14.49
C VAL A 288 -37.68 -30.50 15.93
N PRO A 289 -37.07 -29.78 16.89
CA PRO A 289 -37.21 -30.18 18.28
C PRO A 289 -38.70 -30.11 18.62
N ALA A 290 -39.25 -31.25 19.04
CA ALA A 290 -40.37 -31.19 19.98
C ALA A 290 -39.89 -30.31 21.14
N THR A 291 -40.77 -29.42 21.61
CA THR A 291 -40.47 -28.46 22.70
C THR A 291 -39.61 -29.12 23.75
N GLU A 292 -38.35 -28.67 23.86
CA GLU A 292 -37.45 -29.14 24.90
C GLU A 292 -38.07 -28.69 26.23
N GLU A 293 -38.69 -29.65 26.93
CA GLU A 293 -39.03 -29.49 28.33
C GLU A 293 -37.75 -29.06 29.04
N GLU A 294 -37.81 -27.91 29.72
CA GLU A 294 -36.65 -27.38 30.43
C GLU A 294 -36.17 -28.45 31.41
N ALA A 295 -34.97 -28.97 31.20
CA ALA A 295 -34.41 -30.00 32.07
C ALA A 295 -34.17 -29.38 33.44
N GLU A 296 -35.11 -29.62 34.37
CA GLU A 296 -34.96 -29.24 35.78
C GLU A 296 -33.61 -29.76 36.28
N VAL A 297 -32.81 -28.84 36.79
CA VAL A 297 -31.49 -29.17 37.35
C VAL A 297 -31.74 -29.87 38.68
N ASP A 298 -31.47 -31.17 38.71
CA ASP A 298 -31.69 -32.05 39.86
C ASP A 298 -31.00 -31.48 41.12
N GLU A 299 -31.78 -31.08 42.13
CA GLU A 299 -31.28 -30.42 43.34
C GLU A 299 -30.60 -31.43 44.28
N PHE A 300 -29.27 -31.54 44.18
CA PHE A 300 -28.46 -32.24 45.17
C PHE A 300 -28.15 -31.31 46.36
N PRO A 301 -28.49 -31.68 47.62
CA PRO A 301 -28.13 -30.87 48.78
C PRO A 301 -26.61 -30.81 48.96
N ALA A 302 -26.03 -29.62 48.80
CA ALA A 302 -24.60 -29.36 48.98
C ALA A 302 -24.34 -28.51 50.24
N ASP A 303 -23.36 -28.92 51.06
CA ASP A 303 -23.03 -28.25 52.31
C ASP A 303 -22.41 -26.86 52.10
N GLY A 304 -22.96 -25.85 52.79
CA GLY A 304 -22.30 -24.58 53.16
C GLY A 304 -21.57 -23.83 52.04
N GLU A 305 -20.26 -24.06 51.91
CA GLU A 305 -19.39 -23.34 50.97
C GLU A 305 -19.67 -23.65 49.50
N MET A 306 -20.21 -24.85 49.20
CA MET A 306 -20.60 -25.25 47.85
C MET A 306 -21.88 -24.53 47.38
N ALA A 307 -22.83 -24.33 48.30
CA ALA A 307 -24.12 -23.72 47.99
C ALA A 307 -23.99 -22.26 47.51
N VAL A 308 -23.08 -21.48 48.11
CA VAL A 308 -22.81 -20.08 47.68
C VAL A 308 -22.26 -20.06 46.25
N GLN A 309 -21.34 -20.98 45.92
CA GLN A 309 -20.75 -21.07 44.58
C GLN A 309 -21.77 -21.52 43.53
N GLU A 310 -22.73 -22.39 43.88
CA GLU A 310 -23.82 -22.78 43.00
C GLU A 310 -24.86 -21.66 42.82
N GLU A 311 -25.20 -20.92 43.88
CA GLU A 311 -26.11 -19.78 43.79
C GLU A 311 -25.53 -18.66 42.92
N ASP A 312 -24.23 -18.36 43.04
CA ASP A 312 -23.53 -17.41 42.17
C ASP A 312 -23.48 -17.90 40.71
N ARG A 313 -23.18 -19.19 40.49
CA ARG A 313 -23.28 -19.81 39.14
C ARG A 313 -24.67 -19.68 38.54
N ARG A 314 -25.72 -19.87 39.34
CA ARG A 314 -27.12 -19.74 38.91
C ARG A 314 -27.45 -18.30 38.52
N LYS A 315 -27.07 -17.32 39.34
CA LYS A 315 -27.21 -15.89 39.04
C LYS A 315 -26.46 -15.50 37.76
N GLU A 316 -25.25 -16.02 37.55
CA GLU A 316 -24.50 -15.81 36.30
C GLU A 316 -25.22 -16.41 35.08
N LEU A 317 -25.76 -17.62 35.19
CA LEU A 317 -26.52 -18.27 34.12
C LEU A 317 -27.80 -17.48 33.78
N GLU A 318 -28.58 -17.06 34.79
CA GLU A 318 -29.77 -16.22 34.61
C GLU A 318 -29.44 -14.86 33.99
N ALA A 319 -28.31 -14.25 34.35
CA ALA A 319 -27.82 -13.02 33.72
C ALA A 319 -27.39 -13.25 32.26
N GLN A 320 -26.78 -14.40 31.94
CA GLN A 320 -26.47 -14.77 30.56
C GLN A 320 -27.73 -15.04 29.73
N GLU A 321 -28.76 -15.68 30.29
CA GLU A 321 -30.07 -15.90 29.68
C GLU A 321 -30.74 -14.57 29.30
N LYS A 322 -30.80 -13.62 30.25
CA LYS A 322 -31.31 -12.26 30.01
C LYS A 322 -30.54 -11.57 28.90
N HIS A 323 -29.21 -11.67 28.90
CA HIS A 323 -28.37 -11.10 27.84
C HIS A 323 -28.64 -11.75 26.46
N LYS A 324 -28.82 -13.08 26.35
CA LYS A 324 -29.20 -13.75 25.07
C LYS A 324 -30.54 -13.26 24.50
N LYS A 325 -31.43 -12.70 25.32
CA LYS A 325 -32.79 -12.26 24.95
C LYS A 325 -32.92 -10.73 24.85
N LEU A 326 -31.81 -9.98 24.86
CA LEU A 326 -31.77 -8.51 24.98
C LEU A 326 -32.63 -7.73 23.97
N PHE A 327 -32.76 -8.22 22.72
CA PHE A 327 -33.54 -7.56 21.66
C PHE A 327 -34.80 -8.36 21.25
N GLU A 328 -35.20 -9.36 22.04
CA GLU A 328 -36.35 -10.21 21.73
C GLU A 328 -37.65 -9.39 21.69
N GLY A 329 -38.41 -9.54 20.60
CA GLY A 329 -39.62 -8.74 20.34
C GLY A 329 -39.41 -7.34 19.73
N LEU A 330 -38.16 -6.87 19.59
CA LEU A 330 -37.86 -5.59 18.93
C LEU A 330 -37.67 -5.77 17.41
N LYS A 331 -38.19 -4.80 16.64
CA LYS A 331 -38.08 -4.76 15.17
C LYS A 331 -37.30 -3.54 14.73
N PHE A 332 -36.16 -3.79 14.07
CA PHE A 332 -35.19 -2.79 13.63
C PHE A 332 -35.19 -2.60 12.12
N PHE A 333 -35.47 -1.37 11.68
CA PHE A 333 -35.30 -0.97 10.29
C PHE A 333 -33.96 -0.25 10.07
N LEU A 334 -33.15 -0.74 9.13
CA LEU A 334 -31.84 -0.18 8.79
C LEU A 334 -31.90 0.72 7.55
N ASN A 335 -31.44 1.97 7.68
CA ASN A 335 -31.26 2.88 6.56
C ASN A 335 -30.00 2.54 5.71
N ARG A 336 -29.95 3.12 4.49
CA ARG A 336 -28.90 2.91 3.48
C ARG A 336 -27.48 3.29 3.92
N GLU A 337 -27.33 4.31 4.78
CA GLU A 337 -26.03 4.82 5.22
C GLU A 337 -25.32 3.94 6.26
N VAL A 338 -26.04 2.97 6.85
CA VAL A 338 -25.60 2.24 8.04
C VAL A 338 -24.91 0.91 7.67
N PRO A 339 -23.86 0.45 8.38
CA PRO A 339 -23.19 -0.83 8.10
C PRO A 339 -24.09 -2.05 8.36
N ARG A 340 -24.88 -2.44 7.35
CA ARG A 340 -25.89 -3.51 7.39
C ARG A 340 -25.36 -4.84 7.95
N GLU A 341 -24.23 -5.35 7.43
CA GLU A 341 -23.75 -6.70 7.75
C GLU A 341 -23.41 -6.85 9.25
N ALA A 342 -22.83 -5.81 9.85
CA ALA A 342 -22.49 -5.79 11.28
C ALA A 342 -23.75 -5.71 12.16
N LEU A 343 -24.68 -4.80 11.86
CA LEU A 343 -25.90 -4.65 12.67
C LEU A 343 -26.85 -5.83 12.52
N ALA A 344 -27.04 -6.36 11.31
CA ALA A 344 -27.88 -7.54 11.10
C ALA A 344 -27.36 -8.74 11.89
N PHE A 345 -26.03 -8.95 11.91
CA PHE A 345 -25.39 -9.99 12.72
C PHE A 345 -25.66 -9.82 14.23
N ILE A 346 -25.45 -8.61 14.76
CA ILE A 346 -25.61 -8.33 16.20
C ILE A 346 -27.07 -8.43 16.63
N ILE A 347 -27.97 -7.72 15.94
CA ILE A 347 -29.41 -7.68 16.28
C ILE A 347 -30.00 -9.09 16.30
N ARG A 348 -29.69 -9.91 15.28
CA ARG A 348 -30.19 -11.30 15.19
C ARG A 348 -29.56 -12.22 16.23
N SER A 349 -28.31 -11.98 16.64
CA SER A 349 -27.65 -12.77 17.71
C SER A 349 -28.29 -12.60 19.09
N PHE A 350 -29.03 -11.51 19.31
CA PHE A 350 -29.73 -11.21 20.56
C PHE A 350 -31.27 -11.28 20.43
N GLY A 351 -31.78 -11.95 19.39
CA GLY A 351 -33.21 -12.25 19.22
C GLY A 351 -34.06 -11.17 18.54
N GLY A 352 -33.47 -10.07 18.06
CA GLY A 352 -34.19 -9.01 17.36
C GLY A 352 -34.43 -9.31 15.87
N ASP A 353 -35.53 -8.79 15.33
CA ASP A 353 -35.86 -8.86 13.91
C ASP A 353 -35.29 -7.67 13.14
N VAL A 354 -34.66 -7.90 11.99
CA VAL A 354 -34.00 -6.86 11.18
C VAL A 354 -34.53 -6.83 9.74
N SER A 355 -34.71 -5.63 9.19
CA SER A 355 -34.98 -5.41 7.76
C SER A 355 -34.33 -4.12 7.23
N TRP A 356 -34.42 -3.95 5.91
CA TRP A 356 -33.93 -2.80 5.14
C TRP A 356 -34.78 -2.66 3.87
N ASP A 357 -34.61 -1.56 3.13
CA ASP A 357 -35.32 -1.34 1.87
C ASP A 357 -34.97 -2.41 0.81
N LYS A 358 -36.00 -3.04 0.23
CA LYS A 358 -35.92 -4.03 -0.86
C LYS A 358 -35.05 -3.57 -2.04
N SER A 359 -34.93 -2.25 -2.28
CA SER A 359 -34.07 -1.71 -3.35
C SER A 359 -32.57 -1.90 -3.11
N LEU A 360 -32.13 -2.11 -1.86
CA LEU A 360 -30.72 -2.10 -1.47
C LEU A 360 -30.03 -3.47 -1.62
N CYS A 361 -30.69 -4.54 -1.17
CA CYS A 361 -30.12 -5.89 -1.17
C CYS A 361 -31.20 -6.97 -0.99
N ILE A 362 -30.95 -8.13 -1.57
CA ILE A 362 -31.77 -9.34 -1.40
C ILE A 362 -31.83 -9.72 0.09
N GLY A 363 -32.99 -10.17 0.56
CA GLY A 363 -33.20 -10.65 1.93
C GLY A 363 -33.92 -9.67 2.87
N ALA A 364 -34.49 -8.58 2.37
CA ALA A 364 -35.42 -7.76 3.14
C ALA A 364 -36.66 -8.57 3.57
N THR A 365 -37.10 -8.41 4.82
CA THR A 365 -38.17 -9.19 5.46
C THR A 365 -39.49 -8.41 5.58
N TYR A 366 -39.41 -7.10 5.80
CA TYR A 366 -40.54 -6.17 5.96
C TYR A 366 -40.17 -4.75 5.46
N ASP A 367 -41.18 -3.91 5.15
CA ASP A 367 -41.02 -2.62 4.46
C ASP A 367 -41.01 -1.42 5.42
N VAL A 368 -40.46 -0.28 4.95
CA VAL A 368 -40.38 1.00 5.70
C VAL A 368 -41.74 1.44 6.27
N THR A 369 -42.84 1.09 5.60
CA THR A 369 -44.21 1.49 5.94
C THR A 369 -44.82 0.74 7.12
N ASP A 370 -44.21 -0.35 7.58
CA ASP A 370 -44.87 -1.27 8.52
C ASP A 370 -44.98 -0.68 9.93
N SER A 371 -46.19 -0.70 10.50
CA SER A 371 -46.48 -0.12 11.82
C SER A 371 -45.80 -0.85 12.98
N CYS A 372 -45.39 -2.11 12.77
CA CYS A 372 -44.71 -2.94 13.77
C CYS A 372 -43.22 -2.59 13.99
N ILE A 373 -42.65 -1.63 13.24
CA ILE A 373 -41.24 -1.22 13.41
C ILE A 373 -41.11 -0.39 14.69
N THR A 374 -40.29 -0.85 15.64
CA THR A 374 -40.08 -0.14 16.92
C THR A 374 -38.92 0.83 16.86
N HIS A 375 -37.82 0.43 16.23
CA HIS A 375 -36.58 1.20 16.15
C HIS A 375 -36.14 1.36 14.69
N GLN A 376 -35.71 2.56 14.32
CA GLN A 376 -35.15 2.87 13.02
C GLN A 376 -33.75 3.45 13.19
N ILE A 377 -32.76 2.80 12.59
CA ILE A 377 -31.35 3.16 12.76
C ILE A 377 -30.93 4.12 11.64
N VAL A 378 -30.50 5.32 12.03
CA VAL A 378 -30.22 6.47 11.15
C VAL A 378 -28.96 7.18 11.63
N ASP A 379 -28.04 7.53 10.72
CA ASP A 379 -26.80 8.25 11.08
C ASP A 379 -26.71 9.66 10.49
N ARG A 380 -27.62 10.01 9.56
CA ARG A 380 -27.66 11.35 8.93
C ARG A 380 -28.69 12.27 9.59
N PRO A 381 -28.33 13.49 10.01
CA PRO A 381 -29.30 14.46 10.49
C PRO A 381 -30.19 14.97 9.33
N GLY A 382 -31.51 14.87 9.51
CA GLY A 382 -32.49 15.66 8.73
C GLY A 382 -33.06 15.07 7.43
N GLN A 383 -33.14 13.74 7.27
CA GLN A 383 -33.51 13.13 5.98
C GLN A 383 -34.86 12.37 5.91
N GLN A 384 -35.67 12.33 6.97
CA GLN A 384 -36.98 11.63 6.95
C GLN A 384 -38.07 12.36 7.75
N THR A 385 -39.33 12.18 7.34
CA THR A 385 -40.52 12.55 8.13
C THR A 385 -40.66 11.56 9.29
N PRO A 386 -40.63 12.02 10.56
CA PRO A 386 -40.72 11.11 11.70
C PRO A 386 -42.10 10.46 11.78
N VAL A 387 -42.13 9.13 11.84
CA VAL A 387 -43.34 8.34 12.08
C VAL A 387 -43.56 8.24 13.59
N ILE A 388 -44.74 8.64 14.05
CA ILE A 388 -45.12 8.59 15.47
C ILE A 388 -45.11 7.13 15.95
N GLY A 389 -44.51 6.88 17.11
CA GLY A 389 -44.36 5.53 17.69
C GLY A 389 -43.06 4.81 17.32
N ARG A 390 -42.15 5.43 16.55
CA ARG A 390 -40.83 4.87 16.22
C ARG A 390 -39.70 5.64 16.90
N TYR A 391 -38.70 4.94 17.42
CA TYR A 391 -37.47 5.54 17.92
C TYR A 391 -36.43 5.65 16.79
N TYR A 392 -35.98 6.88 16.51
CA TYR A 392 -34.91 7.16 15.56
C TYR A 392 -33.59 7.25 16.32
N ILE A 393 -32.71 6.26 16.15
CA ILE A 393 -31.48 6.12 16.93
C ILE A 393 -30.25 5.96 16.03
N GLN A 394 -29.09 6.40 16.51
CA GLN A 394 -27.81 6.19 15.85
C GLN A 394 -27.28 4.77 16.08
N PRO A 395 -26.44 4.23 15.17
CA PRO A 395 -25.95 2.86 15.25
C PRO A 395 -25.26 2.50 16.56
N GLN A 396 -24.61 3.48 17.21
CA GLN A 396 -23.81 3.27 18.42
C GLN A 396 -24.60 2.61 19.57
N TRP A 397 -25.88 2.98 19.72
CA TRP A 397 -26.78 2.44 20.76
C TRP A 397 -26.82 0.91 20.79
N VAL A 398 -26.85 0.26 19.62
CA VAL A 398 -26.90 -1.21 19.53
C VAL A 398 -25.64 -1.86 20.10
N PHE A 399 -24.47 -1.24 19.88
CA PHE A 399 -23.19 -1.77 20.36
C PHE A 399 -22.99 -1.51 21.86
N ASP A 400 -23.40 -0.33 22.34
CA ASP A 400 -23.27 0.03 23.76
C ASP A 400 -24.24 -0.78 24.63
N CYS A 401 -25.50 -1.00 24.21
CA CYS A 401 -26.46 -1.86 24.91
C CYS A 401 -25.93 -3.30 25.09
N VAL A 402 -25.29 -3.87 24.06
CA VAL A 402 -24.71 -5.22 24.13
C VAL A 402 -23.55 -5.28 25.12
N ASN A 403 -22.69 -4.27 25.15
CA ASN A 403 -21.57 -4.24 26.10
C ASN A 403 -22.03 -3.97 27.54
N ALA A 404 -23.04 -3.12 27.71
CA ALA A 404 -23.66 -2.82 28.99
C ALA A 404 -24.57 -3.96 29.51
N ARG A 405 -24.93 -4.93 28.65
CA ARG A 405 -25.87 -6.04 28.92
C ARG A 405 -27.30 -5.59 29.29
N LEU A 406 -27.65 -4.34 28.98
CA LEU A 406 -28.91 -3.70 29.32
C LEU A 406 -29.33 -2.73 28.23
N LEU A 407 -30.63 -2.47 28.10
CA LEU A 407 -31.16 -1.50 27.14
C LEU A 407 -30.93 -0.08 27.67
N LEU A 408 -29.98 0.64 27.06
CA LEU A 408 -29.62 2.00 27.45
C LEU A 408 -30.71 3.01 27.06
N PRO A 409 -30.84 4.14 27.78
CA PRO A 409 -31.74 5.22 27.40
C PRO A 409 -31.48 5.72 25.96
N VAL A 410 -32.52 5.75 25.12
CA VAL A 410 -32.40 6.11 23.70
C VAL A 410 -32.08 7.60 23.45
N ALA A 411 -32.33 8.47 24.43
CA ALA A 411 -32.30 9.93 24.26
C ALA A 411 -30.90 10.47 23.92
N GLU A 412 -29.84 9.88 24.47
CA GLU A 412 -28.44 10.27 24.20
C GLU A 412 -27.97 9.87 22.79
N TYR A 413 -28.74 9.00 22.12
CA TYR A 413 -28.39 8.39 20.84
C TYR A 413 -29.27 8.87 19.68
N PHE A 414 -30.06 9.93 19.87
CA PHE A 414 -30.88 10.51 18.81
C PHE A 414 -30.03 11.25 17.76
N PRO A 415 -30.34 11.15 16.44
CA PRO A 415 -29.59 11.81 15.38
C PRO A 415 -29.42 13.32 15.59
N GLY A 416 -28.16 13.75 15.76
CA GLY A 416 -27.79 15.15 15.98
C GLY A 416 -27.45 15.51 17.44
N VAL A 417 -27.62 14.57 18.37
CA VAL A 417 -27.07 14.66 19.74
C VAL A 417 -25.57 14.33 19.71
N GLN A 418 -24.80 14.82 20.70
CA GLN A 418 -23.41 14.36 20.88
C GLN A 418 -23.42 13.00 21.58
N LEU A 419 -22.97 11.96 20.86
CA LEU A 419 -22.94 10.59 21.37
C LEU A 419 -21.97 10.43 22.55
N PRO A 420 -22.26 9.55 23.52
CA PRO A 420 -21.34 9.21 24.60
C PRO A 420 -20.09 8.47 24.06
N PRO A 421 -18.97 8.41 24.80
CA PRO A 421 -17.76 7.72 24.36
C PRO A 421 -17.97 6.19 24.26
N HIS A 422 -17.67 5.60 23.09
CA HIS A 422 -17.72 4.14 22.91
C HIS A 422 -16.54 3.45 23.65
N LEU A 423 -16.83 2.88 24.83
CA LEU A 423 -15.82 2.26 25.70
C LEU A 423 -15.47 0.83 25.29
N SER A 424 -14.21 0.43 25.46
CA SER A 424 -13.76 -0.94 25.15
C SER A 424 -14.13 -1.93 26.26
N PRO A 425 -14.93 -2.98 25.97
CA PRO A 425 -15.33 -4.00 26.95
C PRO A 425 -14.23 -5.06 27.17
N PHE A 426 -13.08 -4.95 26.49
CA PHE A 426 -11.96 -5.90 26.55
C PHE A 426 -10.93 -5.56 27.63
N VAL A 427 -10.99 -4.37 28.23
CA VAL A 427 -10.10 -3.98 29.33
C VAL A 427 -10.68 -4.51 30.65
N SER A 428 -10.00 -5.46 31.27
CA SER A 428 -10.27 -5.85 32.66
C SER A 428 -9.50 -4.93 33.62
N GLU A 429 -10.24 -4.34 34.55
CA GLU A 429 -9.70 -3.45 35.58
C GLU A 429 -8.92 -4.24 36.63
N LYS A 430 -7.88 -3.61 37.17
CA LYS A 430 -7.11 -4.09 38.31
C LYS A 430 -6.99 -2.95 39.31
N GLU A 431 -6.87 -3.30 40.58
CA GLU A 431 -6.66 -2.33 41.66
C GLU A 431 -5.49 -1.39 41.33
N GLY A 432 -5.80 -0.09 41.19
CA GLY A 432 -4.84 0.97 40.86
C GLY A 432 -4.76 1.38 39.37
N ASP A 433 -5.59 0.83 38.48
CA ASP A 433 -5.76 1.34 37.11
C ASP A 433 -6.84 2.46 37.08
N TYR A 434 -6.69 3.51 36.24
CA TYR A 434 -7.64 4.63 36.13
C TYR A 434 -8.94 4.23 35.41
N ILE A 435 -10.10 4.49 36.03
CA ILE A 435 -11.44 4.18 35.50
C ILE A 435 -12.12 5.49 35.06
N PRO A 436 -12.54 5.63 33.78
CA PRO A 436 -13.27 6.82 33.31
C PRO A 436 -14.64 6.99 33.97
N PRO A 437 -15.10 8.23 34.25
CA PRO A 437 -16.38 8.48 34.91
C PRO A 437 -17.59 8.00 34.10
N GLU A 438 -17.50 8.00 32.76
CA GLU A 438 -18.56 7.44 31.92
C GLU A 438 -18.74 5.93 32.15
N LYS A 439 -17.67 5.23 32.55
CA LYS A 439 -17.72 3.81 32.92
C LYS A 439 -18.29 3.61 34.32
N LEU A 440 -18.00 4.51 35.26
CA LEU A 440 -18.62 4.49 36.59
C LEU A 440 -20.15 4.67 36.49
N LYS A 441 -20.63 5.61 35.66
CA LYS A 441 -22.07 5.77 35.40
C LYS A 441 -22.72 4.51 34.82
N LEU A 442 -22.05 3.79 33.90
CA LEU A 442 -22.53 2.50 33.39
C LEU A 442 -22.53 1.38 34.46
N LEU A 443 -21.56 1.38 35.38
CA LEU A 443 -21.51 0.41 36.48
C LEU A 443 -22.58 0.70 37.54
N ALA A 444 -22.89 1.97 37.83
CA ALA A 444 -24.00 2.38 38.68
C ALA A 444 -25.36 1.97 38.08
N LEU A 445 -25.56 2.21 36.78
CA LEU A 445 -26.75 1.74 36.03
C LEU A 445 -26.89 0.21 36.06
N GLN A 446 -25.79 -0.56 36.07
CA GLN A 446 -25.82 -2.02 36.24
C GLN A 446 -26.20 -2.46 37.66
N ARG A 447 -25.96 -1.63 38.69
CA ARG A 447 -26.38 -1.88 40.07
C ARG A 447 -27.82 -1.44 40.35
N GLY A 448 -28.42 -0.66 39.45
CA GLY A 448 -29.74 -0.06 39.64
C GLY A 448 -29.73 1.24 40.44
N GLU A 449 -28.57 1.89 40.54
CA GLU A 449 -28.40 3.21 41.16
C GLU A 449 -28.77 4.31 40.13
N ASP A 450 -29.49 5.34 40.57
CA ASP A 450 -29.99 6.41 39.68
C ASP A 450 -28.87 7.43 39.39
N PRO A 451 -28.42 7.62 38.13
CA PRO A 451 -27.16 8.34 37.83
C PRO A 451 -27.18 9.85 38.14
N GLY A 452 -28.33 10.43 38.48
CA GLY A 452 -28.41 11.82 38.95
C GLY A 452 -27.78 12.03 40.33
N ASN A 453 -27.83 11.02 41.20
CA ASN A 453 -27.35 11.12 42.59
C ASN A 453 -25.81 11.17 42.70
N LEU A 454 -25.10 10.90 41.60
CA LEU A 454 -23.63 11.01 41.50
C LEU A 454 -23.19 12.43 41.13
N GLU A 455 -23.99 13.19 40.37
CA GLU A 455 -23.66 14.59 40.04
C GLU A 455 -23.87 15.51 41.24
N GLU A 456 -24.84 15.20 42.12
CA GLU A 456 -25.00 15.92 43.41
C GLU A 456 -23.87 15.58 44.40
N SER A 457 -23.44 14.31 44.51
CA SER A 457 -22.32 13.95 45.39
C SER A 457 -20.96 14.48 44.90
N GLU A 458 -20.76 14.62 43.58
CA GLU A 458 -19.55 15.25 43.03
C GLU A 458 -19.50 16.77 43.30
N GLU A 459 -20.64 17.46 43.37
CA GLU A 459 -20.68 18.89 43.76
C GLU A 459 -20.45 19.07 45.28
N GLU A 460 -20.93 18.17 46.14
CA GLU A 460 -20.60 18.18 47.59
C GLU A 460 -19.12 17.83 47.87
N GLU A 461 -18.54 16.86 47.15
CA GLU A 461 -17.11 16.50 47.27
C GLU A 461 -16.14 17.51 46.63
N GLU A 462 -16.60 18.40 45.73
CA GLU A 462 -15.80 19.53 45.22
C GLU A 462 -15.71 20.65 46.27
N GLU A 463 -16.80 20.95 47.01
CA GLU A 463 -16.79 21.99 48.06
C GLU A 463 -15.91 21.61 49.28
N GLU A 464 -15.90 20.35 49.72
CA GLU A 464 -15.02 19.92 50.84
C GLU A 464 -13.52 19.96 50.50
N LYS A 465 -13.14 19.83 49.22
CA LYS A 465 -11.72 19.85 48.80
C LYS A 465 -11.15 21.24 48.57
N GLU A 466 -11.99 22.26 48.35
CA GLU A 466 -11.52 23.65 48.27
C GLU A 466 -11.13 24.22 49.66
N GLU A 467 -11.57 23.62 50.77
CA GLU A 467 -11.18 24.07 52.13
C GLU A 467 -9.86 23.45 52.65
N GLU A 468 -9.36 22.33 52.11
CA GLU A 468 -8.10 21.69 52.57
C GLU A 468 -6.83 22.20 51.86
N GLU A 469 -6.90 22.78 50.64
CA GLU A 469 -5.71 23.17 49.87
C GLU A 469 -5.02 24.49 50.31
N ASP A 470 -5.59 25.24 51.27
CA ASP A 470 -5.04 26.53 51.72
C ASP A 470 -3.94 26.42 52.82
N ILE A 471 -3.54 25.21 53.21
CA ILE A 471 -2.46 24.97 54.21
C ILE A 471 -1.49 23.85 53.79
N GLU A 472 -0.61 24.13 52.80
CA GLU A 472 0.84 23.88 52.88
C GLU A 472 1.54 24.26 51.55
N GLY A 473 1.95 25.53 51.44
CA GLY A 473 2.85 25.96 50.38
C GLY A 473 4.31 26.03 50.84
N ASP A 474 5.17 25.12 50.37
CA ASP A 474 6.58 25.45 50.09
C ASP A 474 7.12 24.64 48.89
N GLY A 475 7.96 25.28 48.09
CA GLY A 475 8.13 24.99 46.68
C GLY A 475 9.01 23.82 46.27
N ASN A 476 8.86 23.44 45.00
CA ASN A 476 9.99 23.32 44.07
C ASN A 476 9.52 23.40 42.59
N GLU A 477 9.77 24.53 41.91
CA GLU A 477 9.69 24.59 40.44
C GLU A 477 10.99 24.05 39.83
N GLY A 478 10.90 23.06 38.94
CA GLY A 478 12.07 22.53 38.23
C GLY A 478 11.74 21.40 37.28
N GLY A 479 11.29 21.72 36.07
CA GLY A 479 11.11 20.73 35.00
C GLY A 479 12.39 20.57 34.17
N GLU A 480 12.88 19.35 34.01
CA GLU A 480 13.92 19.01 33.03
C GLU A 480 13.75 17.60 32.43
N ASN A 481 14.42 17.38 31.31
CA ASN A 481 14.16 16.38 30.26
C ASN A 481 14.03 14.90 30.67
N GLU A 482 13.07 14.20 30.05
CA GLU A 482 13.14 12.75 29.82
C GLU A 482 14.20 12.46 28.73
N GLU A 483 15.39 11.94 29.08
CA GLU A 483 16.26 11.05 28.25
C GLU A 483 17.70 10.79 28.83
N GLU A 484 17.90 10.56 30.14
CA GLU A 484 19.20 10.02 30.65
C GLU A 484 19.14 9.34 32.05
N GLU A 485 18.33 8.27 32.21
CA GLU A 485 18.29 7.45 33.45
C GLU A 485 18.40 5.93 33.19
N GLU A 486 19.60 5.42 32.92
CA GLU A 486 19.95 4.00 33.19
C GLU A 486 21.29 3.82 33.96
N ASP A 487 22.10 4.87 34.16
CA ASP A 487 23.41 4.80 34.83
C ASP A 487 23.47 5.53 36.21
N ALA A 488 22.38 6.15 36.68
CA ALA A 488 22.39 7.00 37.89
C ALA A 488 22.12 6.30 39.24
N GLU A 489 21.42 5.15 39.26
CA GLU A 489 21.03 4.48 40.54
C GLU A 489 22.18 3.77 41.28
N ALA A 490 23.33 3.53 40.63
CA ALA A 490 24.48 2.90 41.29
C ALA A 490 25.25 3.82 42.26
N ALA A 491 24.95 5.13 42.25
CA ALA A 491 25.53 6.12 43.15
C ALA A 491 24.66 6.37 44.38
N SER A 492 23.34 6.46 44.22
CA SER A 492 22.40 6.77 45.30
C SER A 492 22.35 5.70 46.39
N GLU A 493 22.50 4.41 46.04
CA GLU A 493 22.56 3.32 47.04
C GLU A 493 23.69 3.52 48.08
N LYS A 494 24.82 4.17 47.71
CA LYS A 494 25.92 4.45 48.65
C LYS A 494 25.68 5.67 49.53
N GLU A 495 24.95 6.67 49.02
CA GLU A 495 24.64 7.87 49.80
C GLU A 495 23.52 7.60 50.81
N GLU A 496 22.50 6.79 50.45
CA GLU A 496 21.48 6.34 51.40
C GLU A 496 22.07 5.45 52.51
N GLU A 497 22.98 4.52 52.17
CA GLU A 497 23.62 3.63 53.17
C GLU A 497 24.49 4.43 54.17
N ALA A 498 25.19 5.46 53.70
CA ALA A 498 25.95 6.39 54.56
C ALA A 498 25.03 7.30 55.41
N HIS A 499 23.93 7.78 54.85
CA HIS A 499 22.96 8.62 55.57
C HIS A 499 22.20 7.82 56.65
N LEU A 500 21.88 6.55 56.39
CA LEU A 500 21.28 5.64 57.37
C LEU A 500 22.24 5.35 58.54
N ALA A 501 23.53 5.11 58.27
CA ALA A 501 24.53 4.95 59.33
C ALA A 501 24.66 6.22 60.19
N ALA A 502 24.71 7.40 59.58
CA ALA A 502 24.76 8.68 60.29
C ALA A 502 23.49 8.98 61.12
N LEU A 503 22.33 8.42 60.73
CA LEU A 503 21.09 8.48 61.51
C LEU A 503 21.09 7.49 62.68
N GLU A 504 21.69 6.30 62.54
CA GLU A 504 21.82 5.34 63.65
C GLU A 504 22.78 5.86 64.75
N ASP A 505 23.91 6.46 64.39
CA ASP A 505 24.82 7.08 65.36
C ASP A 505 24.14 8.24 66.13
N LYS A 506 23.44 9.14 65.42
CA LYS A 506 22.63 10.20 66.06
C LYS A 506 21.51 9.65 66.96
N ARG A 507 20.96 8.48 66.63
CA ARG A 507 19.92 7.82 67.44
C ARG A 507 20.48 7.16 68.70
N MET A 508 21.77 6.82 68.74
CA MET A 508 22.45 6.32 69.94
C MET A 508 22.80 7.44 70.94
N GLU A 509 23.16 8.64 70.47
CA GLU A 509 23.40 9.79 71.37
C GLU A 509 22.12 10.37 72.02
N ALA A 510 20.95 10.17 71.41
CA ALA A 510 19.68 10.77 71.85
C ALA A 510 19.05 10.13 73.11
N LYS A 511 19.62 9.06 73.68
CA LYS A 511 19.09 8.41 74.90
C LYS A 511 19.58 9.09 76.20
N LYS A 512 18.98 10.23 76.52
CA LYS A 512 18.92 10.76 77.91
C LYS A 512 17.45 10.98 78.29
N PRO A 513 16.92 10.34 79.36
CA PRO A 513 15.52 10.48 79.71
C PRO A 513 15.22 11.89 80.25
N LYS A 514 14.33 12.61 79.58
CA LYS A 514 13.60 13.75 80.15
C LYS A 514 12.14 13.37 80.27
N VAL A 515 11.64 13.35 81.51
CA VAL A 515 10.22 13.15 81.81
C VAL A 515 9.52 14.50 81.67
N MET A 516 8.49 14.57 80.82
CA MET A 516 7.48 15.63 80.85
C MET A 516 6.09 15.00 80.73
N ALA A 517 5.10 15.66 81.34
CA ALA A 517 3.74 15.13 81.47
C ALA A 517 3.02 15.07 80.11
N GLY A 518 2.22 14.02 79.92
CA GLY A 518 1.50 13.78 78.67
C GLY A 518 0.24 14.64 78.52
N THR A 519 0.04 15.17 77.32
CA THR A 519 -1.26 15.62 76.82
C THR A 519 -1.91 14.49 76.04
N VAL A 520 -3.13 14.08 76.41
CA VAL A 520 -3.88 13.05 75.69
C VAL A 520 -4.31 13.61 74.33
N LYS A 521 -3.77 13.06 73.24
CA LYS A 521 -4.39 13.17 71.92
C LYS A 521 -5.44 12.07 71.79
N LEU A 522 -6.60 12.40 71.24
CA LEU A 522 -7.51 11.39 70.71
C LEU A 522 -6.84 10.77 69.48
N GLU A 523 -6.67 9.45 69.49
CA GLU A 523 -6.01 8.72 68.42
C GLU A 523 -7.06 8.12 67.48
N ASP A 524 -7.00 8.51 66.20
CA ASP A 524 -7.82 7.91 65.16
C ASP A 524 -7.43 6.44 64.97
N LYS A 525 -8.35 5.55 65.37
CA LYS A 525 -8.15 4.09 65.29
C LYS A 525 -7.77 3.61 63.89
N GLN A 526 -8.24 4.31 62.84
CA GLN A 526 -7.88 4.00 61.46
C GLN A 526 -6.41 4.31 61.15
N ARG A 527 -5.89 5.45 61.63
CA ARG A 527 -4.49 5.83 61.39
C ARG A 527 -3.53 4.95 62.19
N LEU A 528 -3.88 4.62 63.43
CA LEU A 528 -3.09 3.70 64.26
C LEU A 528 -3.05 2.28 63.66
N ALA A 529 -4.19 1.78 63.15
CA ALA A 529 -4.23 0.51 62.42
C ALA A 529 -3.42 0.54 61.10
N GLN A 530 -3.42 1.67 60.36
CA GLN A 530 -2.56 1.84 59.18
C GLN A 530 -1.07 1.89 59.54
N GLU A 531 -0.71 2.57 60.63
CA GLU A 531 0.65 2.61 61.16
C GLU A 531 1.12 1.19 61.54
N GLU A 532 0.35 0.45 62.34
CA GLU A 532 0.62 -0.97 62.68
C GLU A 532 0.75 -1.86 61.44
N GLU A 533 -0.13 -1.74 60.45
CA GLU A 533 -0.07 -2.53 59.23
C GLU A 533 1.15 -2.15 58.37
N SER A 534 1.56 -0.88 58.37
CA SER A 534 2.78 -0.40 57.70
C SER A 534 4.06 -0.92 58.36
N GLU A 535 4.08 -0.99 59.70
CA GLU A 535 5.19 -1.56 60.46
C GLU A 535 5.26 -3.08 60.26
N ALA A 536 4.13 -3.78 60.27
CA ALA A 536 4.06 -5.21 59.94
C ALA A 536 4.57 -5.50 58.53
N LYS A 537 4.17 -4.69 57.53
CA LYS A 537 4.70 -4.76 56.16
C LYS A 537 6.22 -4.52 56.12
N ARG A 538 6.73 -3.54 56.88
CA ARG A 538 8.18 -3.22 56.96
C ARG A 538 8.98 -4.36 57.61
N LEU A 539 8.49 -4.94 58.70
CA LEU A 539 9.10 -6.09 59.37
C LEU A 539 9.10 -7.33 58.46
N ALA A 540 8.00 -7.59 57.75
CA ALA A 540 7.93 -8.67 56.77
C ALA A 540 9.00 -8.52 55.66
N ILE A 541 9.18 -7.31 55.11
CA ILE A 541 10.22 -7.00 54.09
C ILE A 541 11.65 -7.22 54.63
N MET A 542 11.89 -6.95 55.92
CA MET A 542 13.18 -7.23 56.56
C MET A 542 13.46 -8.73 56.74
N MET A 543 12.41 -9.55 56.90
CA MET A 543 12.54 -11.01 57.04
C MET A 543 12.61 -11.78 55.71
N MET A 544 12.43 -11.14 54.56
CA MET A 544 12.56 -11.79 53.24
C MET A 544 14.02 -12.13 52.90
N LYS A 545 14.26 -13.26 52.22
CA LYS A 545 15.63 -13.57 51.74
C LYS A 545 16.05 -12.57 50.67
N LYS A 546 17.34 -12.25 50.58
CA LYS A 546 17.89 -11.20 49.68
C LYS A 546 17.40 -11.28 48.21
N ARG A 547 17.22 -12.50 47.66
CA ARG A 547 16.71 -12.71 46.30
C ARG A 547 15.20 -12.44 46.15
N GLU A 548 14.44 -12.70 47.21
CA GLU A 548 12.98 -12.45 47.28
C GLU A 548 12.71 -10.97 47.55
N LYS A 549 13.53 -10.31 48.39
CA LYS A 549 13.49 -8.85 48.62
C LYS A 549 13.73 -8.05 47.33
N TYR A 550 14.74 -8.43 46.53
CA TYR A 550 14.97 -7.82 45.21
C TYR A 550 13.79 -8.03 44.23
N LEU A 551 13.18 -9.22 44.23
CA LEU A 551 11.98 -9.48 43.43
C LEU A 551 10.79 -8.63 43.89
N TYR A 552 10.59 -8.51 45.20
CA TYR A 552 9.56 -7.67 45.81
C TYR A 552 9.77 -6.18 45.46
N GLN A 553 10.99 -5.65 45.61
CA GLN A 553 11.34 -4.29 45.19
C GLN A 553 11.03 -4.06 43.70
N LYS A 554 11.40 -5.00 42.83
CA LYS A 554 11.09 -4.91 41.39
C LYS A 554 9.59 -4.95 41.08
N ILE A 555 8.81 -5.72 41.84
CA ILE A 555 7.33 -5.74 41.76
C ILE A 555 6.75 -4.40 42.24
N MET A 556 7.24 -3.86 43.36
CA MET A 556 6.78 -2.60 43.93
C MET A 556 7.16 -1.39 43.07
N PHE A 557 8.33 -1.39 42.43
CA PHE A 557 8.71 -0.40 41.41
C PHE A 557 7.73 -0.43 40.23
N GLY A 558 7.39 -1.63 39.73
CA GLY A 558 6.37 -1.80 38.69
C GLY A 558 4.98 -1.31 39.11
N LYS A 559 4.57 -1.53 40.38
CA LYS A 559 3.32 -0.98 40.93
C LYS A 559 3.35 0.55 41.05
N ARG A 560 4.41 1.12 41.65
CA ARG A 560 4.59 2.59 41.81
C ARG A 560 4.56 3.32 40.46
N ARG A 561 5.22 2.75 39.44
CA ARG A 561 5.18 3.28 38.08
C ARG A 561 3.76 3.33 37.51
N LYS A 562 2.98 2.25 37.67
CA LYS A 562 1.58 2.22 37.24
C LYS A 562 0.70 3.25 37.94
N ILE A 563 0.84 3.38 39.26
CA ILE A 563 0.09 4.38 40.04
C ILE A 563 0.44 5.79 39.55
N ARG A 564 1.72 6.09 39.31
CA ARG A 564 2.15 7.38 38.73
C ARG A 564 1.57 7.60 37.32
N GLU A 565 1.53 6.56 36.48
CA GLU A 565 0.90 6.61 35.15
C GLU A 565 -0.63 6.83 35.23
N ALA A 566 -1.31 6.24 36.23
CA ALA A 566 -2.74 6.42 36.49
C ALA A 566 -3.08 7.82 37.02
N ASN A 567 -2.32 8.34 38.01
CA ASN A 567 -2.50 9.69 38.53
C ASN A 567 -2.30 10.75 37.43
N LYS A 568 -1.26 10.59 36.59
CA LYS A 568 -1.00 11.44 35.41
C LYS A 568 -2.13 11.37 34.35
N LEU A 569 -2.98 10.34 34.37
CA LEU A 569 -4.18 10.27 33.53
C LEU A 569 -5.38 10.95 34.21
N ALA A 570 -5.54 10.81 35.53
CA ALA A 570 -6.56 11.51 36.31
C ALA A 570 -6.39 13.04 36.24
N GLU A 571 -5.17 13.55 36.48
CA GLU A 571 -4.80 14.97 36.35
C GLU A 571 -5.16 15.52 34.95
N LYS A 572 -4.79 14.78 33.90
CA LYS A 572 -5.11 15.14 32.51
C LYS A 572 -6.61 15.17 32.23
N ARG A 573 -7.40 14.33 32.90
CA ARG A 573 -8.86 14.35 32.75
C ARG A 573 -9.48 15.52 33.52
N LYS A 574 -9.03 15.81 34.75
CA LYS A 574 -9.46 16.99 35.52
C LYS A 574 -9.30 18.28 34.70
N ALA A 575 -8.10 18.50 34.14
CA ALA A 575 -7.81 19.64 33.27
C ALA A 575 -8.65 19.68 31.96
N HIS A 576 -9.02 18.52 31.41
CA HIS A 576 -9.90 18.45 30.24
C HIS A 576 -11.36 18.82 30.60
N ASP A 577 -11.86 18.33 31.72
CA ASP A 577 -13.25 18.54 32.11
C ASP A 577 -13.48 19.96 32.64
N GLU A 578 -12.49 20.56 33.31
CA GLU A 578 -12.43 22.01 33.58
C GLU A 578 -12.53 22.83 32.28
N ALA A 579 -11.75 22.47 31.24
CA ALA A 579 -11.82 23.14 29.95
C ALA A 579 -13.21 23.00 29.30
N VAL A 580 -13.83 21.82 29.34
CA VAL A 580 -15.20 21.59 28.84
C VAL A 580 -16.25 22.35 29.67
N ARG A 581 -16.13 22.41 31.00
CA ARG A 581 -17.00 23.19 31.91
C ARG A 581 -16.89 24.68 31.57
N SER A 582 -15.68 25.18 31.26
CA SER A 582 -15.45 26.55 30.79
C SER A 582 -16.09 26.84 29.42
N GLU A 583 -15.98 25.94 28.44
CA GLU A 583 -16.63 26.08 27.13
C GLU A 583 -18.15 26.07 27.24
N LYS A 584 -18.72 25.17 28.07
CA LYS A 584 -20.16 25.11 28.34
C LYS A 584 -20.65 26.41 29.00
N LYS A 585 -19.92 26.94 30.00
CA LYS A 585 -20.20 28.25 30.62
C LYS A 585 -20.17 29.38 29.57
N ALA A 586 -19.17 29.41 28.69
CA ALA A 586 -19.07 30.40 27.60
C ALA A 586 -20.23 30.32 26.56
N LYS A 587 -20.63 29.10 26.16
CA LYS A 587 -21.77 28.87 25.25
C LYS A 587 -23.12 29.21 25.90
N LYS A 588 -23.26 29.01 27.22
CA LYS A 588 -24.46 29.39 28.00
C LYS A 588 -24.55 30.92 28.20
N ALA A 589 -23.41 31.60 28.39
CA ALA A 589 -23.33 33.06 28.44
C ALA A 589 -23.70 33.73 27.11
N SER A 590 -23.26 33.18 25.96
CA SER A 590 -23.59 33.74 24.64
C SER A 590 -25.06 33.55 24.24
N SER A 591 -25.70 32.47 24.67
CA SER A 591 -27.14 32.26 24.45
C SER A 591 -28.04 33.03 25.42
N GLY A 592 -27.61 33.22 26.67
CA GLY A 592 -28.34 34.01 27.67
C GLY A 592 -28.48 35.50 27.33
N GLY A 593 -27.51 36.08 26.63
CA GLY A 593 -27.51 37.51 26.24
C GLY A 593 -28.66 37.94 25.32
N ALA A 594 -29.37 37.00 24.68
CA ALA A 594 -30.49 37.30 23.79
C ALA A 594 -31.83 37.57 24.50
N ARG A 595 -31.97 37.26 25.81
CA ARG A 595 -33.28 37.29 26.50
C ARG A 595 -33.58 38.59 27.27
N LEU A 596 -32.61 39.52 27.36
CA LEU A 596 -32.68 40.72 28.22
C LEU A 596 -32.88 42.05 27.45
N ARG A 597 -33.35 42.00 26.19
CA ARG A 597 -33.74 43.18 25.39
C ARG A 597 -35.10 43.01 24.72
N LEU A 598 -36.14 42.70 25.50
CA LEU A 598 -37.52 42.61 24.99
C LEU A 598 -38.59 42.91 26.06
N SER A 599 -38.40 44.01 26.79
CA SER A 599 -39.33 44.50 27.82
C SER A 599 -39.41 46.03 27.89
N THR A 600 -39.48 46.70 26.74
CA THR A 600 -39.87 48.13 26.69
C THR A 600 -40.46 48.49 25.34
N LEU A 601 -41.49 49.35 25.37
CA LEU A 601 -42.15 50.02 24.25
C LEU A 601 -43.00 49.13 23.30
N ASN A 602 -44.27 48.97 23.69
CA ASN A 602 -45.35 48.65 22.78
C ASN A 602 -46.41 49.77 22.85
N ALA A 603 -46.36 50.75 21.95
CA ALA A 603 -47.41 51.78 21.78
C ALA A 603 -47.34 52.48 20.42
N ALA A 604 -48.51 52.73 19.84
CA ALA A 604 -48.79 53.74 18.80
C ALA A 604 -48.21 53.57 17.36
N SER A 605 -48.99 52.83 16.55
CA SER A 605 -49.67 53.36 15.34
C SER A 605 -48.91 53.89 14.10
N VAL A 606 -49.19 53.18 12.98
CA VAL A 606 -49.72 53.71 11.70
C VAL A 606 -48.79 54.51 10.74
N ARG A 607 -48.68 53.92 9.54
CA ARG A 607 -48.19 54.43 8.23
C ARG A 607 -48.90 55.74 7.76
N PRO A 608 -48.50 56.42 6.65
CA PRO A 608 -47.65 55.98 5.53
C PRO A 608 -46.54 56.96 5.10
N GLY A 609 -45.70 56.53 4.16
CA GLY A 609 -44.58 57.34 3.65
C GLY A 609 -44.79 57.92 2.26
N LEU A 610 -43.82 58.70 1.78
CA LEU A 610 -43.54 58.90 0.36
C LEU A 610 -42.09 59.34 0.13
N ALA A 611 -41.57 59.04 -1.06
CA ALA A 611 -40.57 59.80 -1.80
C ALA A 611 -39.16 60.09 -1.21
N ARG A 612 -38.20 59.41 -1.87
CA ARG A 612 -37.08 59.99 -2.66
C ARG A 612 -35.69 60.25 -2.02
N ARG A 613 -34.72 59.86 -2.87
CA ARG A 613 -33.32 60.32 -3.03
C ARG A 613 -32.29 59.84 -2.00
N GLY A 614 -31.28 59.14 -2.53
CA GLY A 614 -29.90 59.41 -2.15
C GLY A 614 -28.98 58.20 -2.07
N ARG A 615 -28.44 57.78 -3.23
CA ARG A 615 -27.16 57.07 -3.43
C ARG A 615 -26.67 56.08 -2.34
N ASP A 616 -26.56 54.82 -2.76
CA ASP A 616 -25.49 53.90 -2.37
C ASP A 616 -24.13 54.61 -2.20
N PRO A 617 -23.31 54.21 -1.20
CA PRO A 617 -22.94 52.81 -1.02
C PRO A 617 -23.18 52.22 0.38
N LYS A 618 -24.02 51.19 0.45
CA LYS A 618 -23.68 49.98 1.22
C LYS A 618 -22.48 49.31 0.53
N GLY A 619 -21.54 48.64 1.19
CA GLY A 619 -21.21 48.41 2.60
C GLY A 619 -19.81 47.75 2.60
N GLY A 620 -18.92 47.89 3.57
CA GLY A 620 -19.11 47.56 4.99
C GLY A 620 -18.80 46.06 5.19
N GLY A 621 -17.79 45.62 5.95
CA GLY A 621 -16.68 46.30 6.65
C GLY A 621 -15.37 45.49 6.49
N ARG A 622 -14.19 45.78 7.07
CA ARG A 622 -13.83 46.43 8.35
C ARG A 622 -14.61 45.84 9.53
N ALA A 623 -14.07 44.78 10.15
CA ALA A 623 -13.16 44.84 11.31
C ALA A 623 -13.97 44.40 12.56
N TRP A 624 -13.44 43.81 13.63
CA TRP A 624 -12.08 43.86 14.18
C TRP A 624 -11.62 42.47 14.65
N GLY A 625 -10.30 42.29 14.77
CA GLY A 625 -9.68 41.16 15.47
C GLY A 625 -8.35 41.58 16.09
N ALA A 626 -8.38 42.06 17.34
CA ALA A 626 -7.18 42.16 18.16
C ALA A 626 -6.85 40.73 18.66
N HIS A 627 -5.62 40.20 18.66
CA HIS A 627 -4.31 40.70 19.12
C HIS A 627 -4.24 41.05 20.62
N TRP A 628 -3.70 40.11 21.39
CA TRP A 628 -2.61 40.31 22.39
C TRP A 628 -1.70 39.04 22.28
N PRO A 629 -0.53 38.91 22.94
CA PRO A 629 0.73 39.08 22.21
C PRO A 629 1.74 37.94 22.41
N THR A 630 2.78 37.92 21.57
CA THR A 630 4.02 37.18 21.84
C THR A 630 5.18 38.14 21.67
N ARG A 631 5.82 38.54 22.77
CA ARG A 631 6.89 39.56 22.76
C ARG A 631 8.27 38.91 22.91
N GLN A 632 9.22 39.46 22.15
CA GLN A 632 10.65 39.14 22.09
C GLN A 632 11.27 39.12 23.51
N GLY A 633 12.21 38.22 23.86
CA GLY A 633 13.62 38.20 23.42
C GLY A 633 14.49 38.94 24.47
N PRO A 634 15.58 38.34 25.01
CA PRO A 634 16.92 38.31 24.39
C PRO A 634 17.61 36.91 24.55
N GLY A 635 18.88 36.64 24.22
CA GLY A 635 19.96 37.44 23.62
C GLY A 635 21.31 37.34 24.38
N GLN A 636 22.05 36.24 24.15
CA GLN A 636 23.52 36.02 24.33
C GLN A 636 24.31 36.67 25.50
N ALA A 637 24.92 35.82 26.34
CA ALA A 637 26.35 35.82 26.74
C ALA A 637 26.64 34.68 27.77
N ARG A 638 27.86 34.30 28.18
CA ARG A 638 29.12 33.82 27.54
C ARG A 638 30.15 33.61 28.68
N GLY A 639 30.94 32.52 28.68
CA GLY A 639 32.08 32.26 29.59
C GLY A 639 31.73 31.43 30.86
N SER A 640 32.65 30.82 31.64
CA SER A 640 34.11 30.53 31.56
C SER A 640 34.56 29.88 32.90
N THR A 641 35.54 28.97 33.08
CA THR A 641 36.64 28.39 32.25
C THR A 641 36.82 26.87 32.60
N TRP A 642 37.87 26.10 32.26
CA TRP A 642 39.24 26.03 32.84
C TRP A 642 40.04 24.87 32.16
N PRO A 643 41.39 24.83 32.17
CA PRO A 643 42.30 25.78 31.49
C PRO A 643 43.27 25.10 30.49
N GLY A 644 43.94 25.87 29.63
CA GLY A 644 45.05 25.40 28.79
C GLY A 644 45.60 26.50 27.87
N ALA A 645 46.77 27.06 28.19
CA ALA A 645 47.36 28.24 27.55
C ALA A 645 47.85 27.99 26.09
N GLY A 646 48.03 29.01 25.23
CA GLY A 646 47.76 30.45 25.37
C GLY A 646 48.34 31.28 24.20
N ALA A 647 47.98 32.58 24.13
CA ALA A 647 48.55 33.70 23.32
C ALA A 647 48.75 33.54 21.78
N GLY A 648 48.46 34.53 20.92
CA GLY A 648 47.83 35.86 21.10
C GLY A 648 47.96 36.74 19.83
N ALA A 649 47.07 37.75 19.68
CA ALA A 649 47.09 38.89 18.71
C ALA A 649 47.24 38.62 17.18
N GLY A 650 46.66 39.40 16.24
CA GLY A 650 45.74 40.53 16.35
C GLY A 650 45.39 41.15 14.97
N ALA A 651 44.33 41.97 14.94
CA ALA A 651 43.98 43.06 13.99
C ALA A 651 44.16 42.93 12.44
N ALA A 652 43.01 43.05 11.75
CA ALA A 652 42.67 44.05 10.71
C ALA A 652 43.40 44.15 9.33
N ALA A 653 42.52 44.17 8.31
CA ALA A 653 42.51 45.05 7.13
C ALA A 653 43.49 44.88 5.93
N ALA A 654 42.92 45.19 4.76
CA ALA A 654 43.53 45.63 3.50
C ALA A 654 44.35 44.63 2.63
N ALA A 655 44.06 44.67 1.32
CA ALA A 655 44.93 44.30 0.21
C ALA A 655 46.02 45.41 -0.01
N PRO A 656 47.01 45.33 -0.94
CA PRO A 656 47.09 44.44 -2.12
C PRO A 656 48.50 43.94 -2.58
N ALA A 657 48.50 43.16 -3.68
CA ALA A 657 49.48 43.12 -4.79
C ALA A 657 50.97 42.67 -4.63
N ALA A 658 51.41 41.97 -5.70
CA ALA A 658 52.72 42.03 -6.39
C ALA A 658 53.90 41.05 -6.06
N ALA A 659 54.15 40.16 -7.06
CA ALA A 659 55.42 39.96 -7.80
C ALA A 659 56.61 39.10 -7.27
N ALA A 660 57.40 38.63 -8.26
CA ALA A 660 58.68 37.86 -8.26
C ALA A 660 58.64 36.42 -7.69
N ALA A 661 59.11 35.32 -8.33
CA ALA A 661 60.08 35.00 -9.40
C ALA A 661 61.54 34.69 -8.95
N GLY A 662 62.04 33.48 -9.28
CA GLY A 662 63.47 33.27 -9.60
C GLY A 662 64.20 32.04 -9.03
N ARG A 663 64.85 31.27 -9.95
CA ARG A 663 66.03 30.38 -9.81
C ARG A 663 65.87 29.03 -9.08
N GLU A 664 66.28 27.86 -9.61
CA GLU A 664 67.45 27.37 -10.40
C GLU A 664 68.62 26.81 -9.56
N ASN A 665 68.97 25.53 -9.78
CA ASN A 665 70.33 25.02 -10.02
C ASN A 665 70.36 23.49 -10.27
N GLY A 666 71.24 23.02 -11.17
CA GLY A 666 71.75 21.62 -11.28
C GLY A 666 73.25 21.57 -10.91
N PRO A 667 74.12 20.66 -11.43
CA PRO A 667 73.90 19.55 -12.40
C PRO A 667 74.75 18.24 -12.16
N GLY A 668 74.74 17.27 -13.10
CA GLY A 668 75.75 16.18 -13.30
C GLY A 668 75.31 14.73 -12.96
N LEU A 669 75.82 13.62 -13.56
CA LEU A 669 76.74 13.38 -14.70
C LEU A 669 76.69 11.87 -15.17
N ALA A 670 76.86 11.57 -16.48
CA ALA A 670 77.43 10.32 -17.13
C ALA A 670 76.86 8.87 -16.84
N GLU A 671 77.01 7.78 -17.63
CA GLU A 671 77.46 7.52 -19.04
C GLU A 671 76.87 6.20 -19.68
N ARG A 672 77.47 5.64 -20.76
CA ARG A 672 76.87 4.77 -21.83
C ARG A 672 77.24 3.25 -21.83
N ARG A 673 76.55 2.50 -22.75
CA ARG A 673 76.91 1.29 -23.57
C ARG A 673 76.26 -0.08 -23.19
N ALA A 674 76.10 -1.10 -24.08
CA ALA A 674 75.86 -1.19 -25.55
C ALA A 674 75.65 -2.66 -26.06
N LEU A 675 74.87 -2.87 -27.16
CA LEU A 675 74.95 -3.91 -28.27
C LEU A 675 75.09 -5.44 -27.95
N ALA A 676 74.68 -6.46 -28.75
CA ALA A 676 73.88 -6.65 -29.98
C ALA A 676 73.60 -8.17 -30.25
N GLY A 677 72.75 -8.57 -31.23
CA GLY A 677 72.74 -9.95 -31.80
C GLY A 677 71.40 -10.52 -32.34
N ALA A 678 71.40 -11.17 -33.52
CA ALA A 678 70.30 -11.91 -34.19
C ALA A 678 70.90 -13.11 -35.00
N PRO A 679 70.27 -13.86 -35.96
CA PRO A 679 68.89 -13.94 -36.49
C PRO A 679 68.36 -15.37 -36.95
N ARG A 680 67.24 -15.42 -37.72
CA ARG A 680 66.80 -16.38 -38.81
C ARG A 680 66.01 -17.71 -38.55
N ARG A 681 65.22 -18.10 -39.59
CA ARG A 681 64.42 -19.34 -39.88
C ARG A 681 65.28 -20.35 -40.76
N PRO A 682 64.84 -21.49 -41.41
CA PRO A 682 63.48 -22.05 -41.70
C PRO A 682 63.29 -23.62 -41.95
N VAL A 683 62.15 -24.04 -42.55
CA VAL A 683 61.83 -25.22 -43.45
C VAL A 683 61.71 -26.71 -42.97
N SER A 684 60.47 -27.25 -43.05
CA SER A 684 59.90 -28.46 -43.76
C SER A 684 60.38 -29.95 -43.68
N ALA A 685 59.41 -30.83 -44.03
CA ALA A 685 59.40 -32.27 -44.41
C ALA A 685 59.57 -33.35 -43.30
N ARG A 686 59.05 -34.59 -43.34
CA ARG A 686 57.93 -35.39 -43.98
C ARG A 686 58.45 -36.85 -44.10
N LEU A 687 57.59 -37.88 -43.87
CA LEU A 687 57.72 -39.36 -44.05
C LEU A 687 57.65 -40.17 -42.72
N HIS A 688 57.20 -41.44 -42.63
CA HIS A 688 56.18 -42.24 -43.36
C HIS A 688 55.92 -43.61 -42.66
N ARG A 689 54.80 -44.28 -42.99
CA ARG A 689 54.50 -45.76 -42.95
C ARG A 689 54.24 -46.55 -41.63
N ARG A 690 53.09 -47.27 -41.66
CA ARG A 690 52.76 -48.71 -41.34
C ARG A 690 53.18 -49.31 -39.97
N GLY A 691 52.39 -50.19 -39.32
CA GLY A 691 51.05 -50.75 -39.60
C GLY A 691 50.78 -52.11 -38.89
N ARG A 692 49.54 -52.64 -38.94
CA ARG A 692 48.99 -53.91 -38.33
C ARG A 692 49.02 -53.96 -36.77
N ALA A 693 47.97 -54.32 -36.00
CA ALA A 693 46.69 -55.07 -36.13
C ALA A 693 46.73 -56.57 -35.75
N SER A 694 46.06 -56.93 -34.63
CA SER A 694 45.33 -58.21 -34.41
C SER A 694 44.47 -58.16 -33.11
N HIS A 695 43.42 -59.00 -33.05
CA HIS A 695 42.38 -59.11 -32.00
C HIS A 695 42.59 -60.30 -31.04
N SER A 696 41.99 -60.25 -29.84
CA SER A 696 41.20 -61.31 -29.14
C SER A 696 40.74 -60.76 -27.75
N GLU A 697 39.45 -60.80 -27.37
CA GLU A 697 38.78 -61.79 -26.48
C GLU A 697 39.34 -61.83 -25.03
N SER A 698 38.58 -61.95 -23.92
CA SER A 698 37.12 -62.09 -23.67
C SER A 698 36.76 -61.69 -22.20
N GLU A 699 35.53 -62.03 -21.76
CA GLU A 699 34.92 -61.97 -20.40
C GLU A 699 35.80 -62.53 -19.23
N GLU A 700 35.56 -62.34 -17.91
CA GLU A 700 34.35 -61.94 -17.14
C GLU A 700 34.69 -61.41 -15.70
N ASP A 701 33.90 -60.46 -15.20
CA ASP A 701 33.46 -60.11 -13.81
C ASP A 701 34.35 -60.05 -12.52
N TRP A 702 33.80 -59.31 -11.53
CA TRP A 702 34.03 -59.23 -10.07
C TRP A 702 34.83 -58.06 -9.41
N ASN A 703 34.07 -57.34 -8.56
CA ASN A 703 34.40 -56.18 -7.72
C ASN A 703 35.75 -56.16 -6.96
N LYS A 704 36.45 -55.00 -6.97
CA LYS A 704 37.11 -54.42 -5.77
C LYS A 704 37.57 -52.95 -5.91
N VAL A 705 37.06 -52.10 -5.00
CA VAL A 705 37.77 -51.08 -4.16
C VAL A 705 38.61 -49.94 -4.82
N SER A 706 38.64 -48.79 -4.11
CA SER A 706 39.42 -47.54 -4.31
C SER A 706 40.93 -47.72 -4.61
N GLU A 707 41.72 -46.79 -5.15
CA GLU A 707 41.69 -45.30 -5.16
C GLU A 707 42.72 -44.75 -6.20
N MET A 708 42.58 -43.56 -6.81
CA MET A 708 43.69 -42.89 -7.54
C MET A 708 43.51 -41.36 -7.80
N PRO A 709 44.59 -40.56 -7.83
CA PRO A 709 44.62 -39.15 -8.27
C PRO A 709 45.22 -39.00 -9.71
N PRO A 710 45.62 -37.83 -10.25
CA PRO A 710 44.84 -37.21 -11.34
C PRO A 710 45.58 -36.96 -12.69
N MET A 711 44.83 -36.89 -13.81
CA MET A 711 45.37 -36.49 -15.13
C MET A 711 45.07 -35.04 -15.53
N LEU A 712 46.08 -34.36 -16.10
CA LEU A 712 46.10 -32.93 -16.45
C LEU A 712 45.95 -32.66 -17.97
N GLN A 713 44.84 -33.03 -18.61
CA GLN A 713 44.56 -32.63 -20.01
C GLN A 713 43.14 -32.11 -20.33
N LYS A 714 42.18 -32.15 -19.40
CA LYS A 714 40.76 -31.85 -19.70
C LYS A 714 40.42 -30.36 -19.97
N LYS A 715 41.29 -29.43 -19.56
CA LYS A 715 40.95 -27.99 -19.48
C LYS A 715 40.74 -27.27 -20.83
N ARG A 716 41.37 -27.70 -21.92
CA ARG A 716 41.35 -26.94 -23.19
C ARG A 716 40.08 -27.18 -24.02
N TRP A 717 39.57 -28.42 -24.04
CA TRP A 717 38.30 -28.77 -24.70
C TRP A 717 37.08 -28.31 -23.90
N GLU A 718 37.11 -28.41 -22.57
CA GLU A 718 36.02 -27.91 -21.73
C GLU A 718 35.78 -26.39 -21.89
N SER A 719 36.82 -25.60 -22.17
CA SER A 719 36.67 -24.15 -22.39
C SER A 719 35.92 -23.82 -23.69
N MET A 720 36.26 -24.49 -24.80
CA MET A 720 35.55 -24.31 -26.07
C MET A 720 34.13 -24.89 -26.02
N ALA A 721 33.93 -26.05 -25.39
CA ALA A 721 32.60 -26.61 -25.19
C ALA A 721 31.71 -25.72 -24.30
N LYS A 722 32.26 -25.12 -23.23
CA LYS A 722 31.53 -24.14 -22.41
C LYS A 722 31.23 -22.85 -23.19
N GLY A 723 32.15 -22.39 -24.04
CA GLY A 723 31.91 -21.27 -24.97
C GLY A 723 30.79 -21.55 -25.97
N LEU A 724 30.79 -22.73 -26.61
CA LEU A 724 29.73 -23.17 -27.53
C LEU A 724 28.39 -23.40 -26.83
N VAL A 725 28.38 -23.94 -25.62
CA VAL A 725 27.14 -24.14 -24.84
C VAL A 725 26.59 -22.82 -24.30
N LEU A 726 27.43 -21.89 -23.82
CA LEU A 726 26.97 -20.53 -23.49
C LEU A 726 26.50 -19.79 -24.75
N GLY A 727 27.20 -19.94 -25.88
CA GLY A 727 26.80 -19.38 -27.17
C GLY A 727 25.43 -19.91 -27.60
N ALA A 728 25.23 -21.23 -27.60
CA ALA A 728 23.98 -21.89 -27.96
C ALA A 728 22.84 -21.57 -26.98
N LEU A 729 23.12 -21.45 -25.68
CA LEU A 729 22.13 -21.02 -24.68
C LEU A 729 21.78 -19.53 -24.82
N PHE A 730 22.75 -18.68 -25.19
CA PHE A 730 22.53 -17.25 -25.43
C PHE A 730 21.78 -17.00 -26.74
N THR A 731 22.11 -17.72 -27.83
CA THR A 731 21.34 -17.66 -29.07
C THR A 731 19.96 -18.30 -28.92
N SER A 732 19.81 -19.40 -28.18
CA SER A 732 18.49 -19.97 -27.85
C SER A 732 17.67 -19.03 -26.96
N PHE A 733 18.29 -18.34 -26.01
CA PHE A 733 17.61 -17.35 -25.16
C PHE A 733 17.21 -16.10 -25.95
N LEU A 734 18.07 -15.62 -26.87
CA LEU A 734 17.74 -14.54 -27.80
C LEU A 734 16.66 -14.95 -28.80
N LEU A 735 16.68 -16.17 -29.36
CA LEU A 735 15.63 -16.71 -30.22
C LEU A 735 14.32 -16.87 -29.45
N LEU A 736 14.37 -17.32 -28.19
CA LEU A 736 13.20 -17.34 -27.32
C LEU A 736 12.66 -15.92 -27.10
N LEU A 737 13.53 -14.95 -26.79
CA LEU A 737 13.13 -13.54 -26.67
C LEU A 737 12.52 -13.00 -27.97
N TYR A 738 13.10 -13.35 -29.12
CA TYR A 738 12.63 -12.96 -30.44
C TYR A 738 11.25 -13.56 -30.72
N SER A 739 11.01 -14.82 -30.34
CA SER A 739 9.69 -15.46 -30.42
C SER A 739 8.62 -14.89 -29.47
N TYR A 740 9.04 -14.10 -28.46
CA TYR A 740 8.14 -13.32 -27.59
C TYR A 740 8.08 -11.82 -27.96
N ALA A 741 8.90 -11.35 -28.90
CA ALA A 741 9.03 -9.94 -29.28
C ALA A 741 8.58 -9.64 -30.73
N VAL A 742 8.42 -10.67 -31.56
CA VAL A 742 7.77 -10.61 -32.87
C VAL A 742 6.28 -10.96 -32.69
N PRO A 743 5.34 -10.12 -33.15
CA PRO A 743 3.92 -10.50 -33.16
C PRO A 743 3.72 -11.74 -34.04
N PRO A 744 2.78 -12.64 -33.72
CA PRO A 744 2.49 -13.76 -34.62
C PRO A 744 2.09 -13.19 -35.99
N LEU A 745 2.69 -13.73 -37.06
CA LEU A 745 2.17 -13.52 -38.41
C LEU A 745 0.75 -14.08 -38.44
N HIS A 746 -0.24 -13.19 -38.42
CA HIS A 746 -1.63 -13.53 -38.67
C HIS A 746 -1.75 -13.95 -40.14
N THR A 747 -1.53 -15.25 -40.40
CA THR A 747 -2.00 -15.89 -41.63
C THR A 747 -3.50 -15.69 -41.70
N GLY A 748 -3.95 -14.92 -42.70
CA GLY A 748 -5.35 -14.53 -42.82
C GLY A 748 -6.26 -15.74 -42.92
N LEU A 749 -7.12 -15.93 -41.92
CA LEU A 749 -8.34 -16.71 -42.05
C LEU A 749 -9.51 -15.73 -41.91
N THR A 750 -10.15 -15.45 -43.04
CA THR A 750 -11.29 -14.53 -43.12
C THR A 750 -12.52 -15.18 -42.46
N SER A 751 -12.73 -14.94 -41.18
CA SER A 751 -14.00 -15.24 -40.51
C SER A 751 -15.02 -14.15 -40.83
N THR A 752 -15.82 -14.38 -41.87
CA THR A 752 -16.94 -13.49 -42.26
C THR A 752 -18.14 -13.66 -41.34
N THR A 753 -18.21 -12.86 -40.27
CA THR A 753 -19.46 -12.41 -39.64
C THR A 753 -19.27 -10.98 -39.11
N PRO A 754 -20.13 -10.01 -39.48
CA PRO A 754 -19.92 -8.60 -39.11
C PRO A 754 -20.47 -8.31 -37.70
N ASP A 755 -19.65 -8.51 -36.67
CA ASP A 755 -19.93 -7.93 -35.35
C ASP A 755 -19.88 -6.39 -35.46
N ALA A 756 -20.99 -5.75 -35.09
CA ALA A 756 -21.23 -4.34 -35.40
C ALA A 756 -20.13 -3.42 -34.81
N ILE A 757 -19.55 -2.60 -35.68
CA ILE A 757 -18.57 -1.57 -35.32
C ILE A 757 -19.29 -0.47 -34.52
N ALA A 758 -19.44 -0.67 -33.22
CA ALA A 758 -20.00 0.34 -32.32
C ALA A 758 -18.96 1.46 -32.09
N PRO A 759 -19.19 2.69 -32.60
CA PRO A 759 -18.34 3.82 -32.24
C PRO A 759 -18.48 4.15 -30.76
N CYS A 760 -17.53 4.89 -30.19
CA CYS A 760 -17.65 5.49 -28.86
C CYS A 760 -18.97 6.29 -28.76
N SER A 761 -19.88 5.79 -27.92
CA SER A 761 -21.14 6.43 -27.57
C SER A 761 -21.05 6.90 -26.12
N PRO A 762 -21.21 8.21 -25.83
CA PRO A 762 -21.14 8.71 -24.46
C PRO A 762 -22.27 8.12 -23.61
N VAL A 763 -21.96 7.75 -22.37
CA VAL A 763 -22.98 7.35 -21.39
C VAL A 763 -23.88 8.56 -21.11
N SER A 764 -25.19 8.35 -21.12
CA SER A 764 -26.21 9.34 -20.80
C SER A 764 -26.02 9.87 -19.36
N GLY A 765 -25.33 11.00 -19.24
CA GLY A 765 -24.96 11.59 -17.95
C GLY A 765 -24.32 12.99 -18.03
N GLU A 766 -23.67 13.35 -19.14
CA GLU A 766 -23.34 14.74 -19.46
C GLU A 766 -24.39 15.30 -20.42
N SER A 767 -25.23 16.21 -19.92
CA SER A 767 -26.19 16.94 -20.76
C SER A 767 -25.44 17.90 -21.69
N GLU A 768 -25.51 17.65 -23.00
CA GLU A 768 -25.25 18.70 -23.98
C GLU A 768 -26.35 19.75 -23.84
N GLY A 769 -26.07 20.78 -23.02
CA GLY A 769 -26.92 21.94 -22.89
C GLY A 769 -27.02 22.63 -24.25
N VAL A 770 -28.17 22.47 -24.92
CA VAL A 770 -28.49 23.16 -26.17
C VAL A 770 -28.34 24.66 -25.93
N ILE A 771 -27.30 25.22 -26.56
CA ILE A 771 -27.01 26.65 -26.49
C ILE A 771 -28.04 27.38 -27.35
N LEU A 772 -29.11 27.84 -26.69
CA LEU A 772 -29.88 28.96 -27.20
C LEU A 772 -28.98 30.21 -27.19
N ALA A 773 -29.00 30.94 -28.29
CA ALA A 773 -28.28 32.18 -28.44
C ALA A 773 -28.96 33.26 -27.59
N ASN A 774 -28.24 33.76 -26.58
CA ASN A 774 -28.47 35.12 -26.10
C ASN A 774 -27.17 35.70 -25.53
N GLY A 775 -26.95 36.99 -25.80
CA GLY A 775 -25.65 37.63 -25.64
C GLY A 775 -25.30 37.98 -24.19
N SER A 776 -24.27 37.33 -23.67
CA SER A 776 -23.40 37.87 -22.61
C SER A 776 -22.00 37.24 -22.75
N PHE A 777 -20.96 37.90 -22.23
CA PHE A 777 -19.57 37.51 -22.41
C PHE A 777 -19.31 36.05 -21.98
N ARG A 778 -19.11 35.15 -22.95
CA ARG A 778 -18.80 33.73 -22.69
C ARG A 778 -17.30 33.51 -22.56
N GLY A 779 -16.85 33.21 -21.35
CA GLY A 779 -15.51 32.65 -21.13
C GLY A 779 -15.37 31.28 -21.82
N CYS A 780 -14.17 30.99 -22.35
CA CYS A 780 -13.93 29.70 -22.99
C CYS A 780 -13.83 28.57 -21.95
N GLN A 781 -14.41 27.41 -22.26
CA GLN A 781 -14.32 26.21 -21.42
C GLN A 781 -13.11 25.34 -21.82
N PRO A 782 -12.37 24.76 -20.84
CA PRO A 782 -11.18 23.96 -21.12
C PRO A 782 -11.53 22.65 -21.84
N ARG A 783 -10.89 22.40 -22.98
CA ARG A 783 -11.03 21.16 -23.76
C ARG A 783 -10.39 19.99 -23.00
N ARG A 784 -11.13 18.89 -22.85
CA ARG A 784 -10.72 17.66 -22.12
C ARG A 784 -10.40 16.46 -23.02
N ASN A 785 -10.98 16.40 -24.22
CA ASN A 785 -10.82 15.28 -25.14
C ASN A 785 -9.70 15.61 -26.15
N ILE A 786 -8.56 14.92 -26.06
CA ILE A 786 -7.31 15.28 -26.75
C ILE A 786 -6.63 14.02 -27.30
N VAL A 787 -6.37 14.02 -28.61
CA VAL A 787 -5.53 13.03 -29.26
C VAL A 787 -4.20 13.69 -29.60
N PHE A 788 -3.14 13.29 -28.89
CA PHE A 788 -1.77 13.63 -29.25
C PHE A 788 -1.13 12.49 -30.02
N MET A 789 -1.01 12.65 -31.34
CA MET A 789 -0.22 11.76 -32.16
C MET A 789 1.27 12.04 -31.88
N LYS A 790 1.94 11.06 -31.26
CA LYS A 790 3.28 11.23 -30.69
C LYS A 790 4.38 10.78 -31.65
N THR A 791 5.00 11.73 -32.33
CA THR A 791 6.18 11.51 -33.18
C THR A 791 7.46 11.23 -32.37
N HIS A 792 8.41 10.54 -32.97
CA HIS A 792 9.71 10.21 -32.39
C HIS A 792 10.69 11.39 -32.43
N LYS A 793 11.51 11.56 -31.37
CA LYS A 793 12.65 12.52 -31.31
C LYS A 793 12.32 14.01 -31.52
N THR A 794 11.06 14.40 -31.37
CA THR A 794 10.48 15.76 -31.53
C THR A 794 10.26 16.53 -30.22
N ALA A 795 10.98 16.17 -29.14
CA ALA A 795 10.70 16.60 -27.75
C ALA A 795 9.32 16.16 -27.18
N SER A 796 8.65 15.22 -27.85
CA SER A 796 7.30 14.72 -27.53
C SER A 796 7.12 14.16 -26.11
N SER A 797 8.16 13.64 -25.45
CA SER A 797 8.10 13.25 -24.01
C SER A 797 7.79 14.43 -23.08
N THR A 798 8.17 15.66 -23.45
CA THR A 798 7.88 16.87 -22.66
C THR A 798 6.39 17.23 -22.77
N LEU A 799 5.81 17.15 -23.97
CA LEU A 799 4.39 17.39 -24.18
C LEU A 799 3.52 16.30 -23.54
N LEU A 800 3.98 15.04 -23.58
CA LEU A 800 3.33 13.93 -22.90
C LEU A 800 3.29 14.13 -21.36
N ASN A 801 4.34 14.69 -20.73
CA ASN A 801 4.32 15.03 -19.31
C ASN A 801 3.26 16.10 -18.97
N ILE A 802 3.09 17.11 -19.85
CA ILE A 802 2.02 18.12 -19.74
C ILE A 802 0.64 17.43 -19.79
N LEU A 803 0.39 16.57 -20.78
CA LEU A 803 -0.89 15.87 -20.94
C LEU A 803 -1.21 14.94 -19.77
N PHE A 804 -0.21 14.23 -19.24
CA PHE A 804 -0.36 13.39 -18.04
C PHE A 804 -0.76 14.21 -16.81
N ARG A 805 -0.08 15.34 -16.57
CA ARG A 805 -0.40 16.24 -15.47
C ARG A 805 -1.81 16.80 -15.59
N PHE A 806 -2.21 17.23 -16.78
CA PHE A 806 -3.56 17.75 -17.03
C PHE A 806 -4.63 16.67 -16.82
N GLY A 807 -4.48 15.50 -17.44
CA GLY A 807 -5.44 14.41 -17.28
C GLY A 807 -5.54 13.93 -15.83
N GLN A 808 -4.43 13.90 -15.08
CA GLN A 808 -4.44 13.58 -13.65
C GLN A 808 -5.06 14.71 -12.79
N LYS A 809 -4.88 16.00 -13.14
CA LYS A 809 -5.55 17.16 -12.49
C LYS A 809 -7.07 17.08 -12.64
N HIS A 810 -7.56 16.54 -13.75
CA HIS A 810 -8.98 16.51 -14.11
C HIS A 810 -9.64 15.12 -14.08
N GLY A 811 -8.96 14.07 -13.59
CA GLY A 811 -9.52 12.71 -13.48
C GLY A 811 -9.88 12.05 -14.82
N LEU A 812 -9.18 12.41 -15.91
CA LEU A 812 -9.53 11.99 -17.27
C LEU A 812 -9.05 10.57 -17.59
N LYS A 813 -9.82 9.87 -18.43
CA LYS A 813 -9.53 8.49 -18.83
C LYS A 813 -8.52 8.45 -19.99
N PHE A 814 -7.36 7.87 -19.75
CA PHE A 814 -6.31 7.66 -20.75
C PHE A 814 -6.48 6.34 -21.50
N ALA A 815 -6.20 6.33 -22.81
CA ALA A 815 -5.95 5.10 -23.56
C ALA A 815 -4.46 4.76 -23.45
N PHE A 816 -4.14 3.69 -22.73
CA PHE A 816 -2.76 3.21 -22.55
C PHE A 816 -2.53 1.85 -23.24
N PRO A 817 -1.30 1.55 -23.71
CA PRO A 817 -0.94 0.24 -24.23
C PRO A 817 -0.83 -0.82 -23.11
N ASN A 818 -1.08 -2.08 -23.44
CA ASN A 818 -0.89 -3.20 -22.51
C ASN A 818 0.45 -3.92 -22.76
N GLY A 819 1.35 -3.93 -21.76
CA GLY A 819 2.61 -4.68 -21.76
C GLY A 819 3.85 -3.87 -22.13
N ARG A 820 3.70 -2.86 -22.98
CA ARG A 820 4.77 -2.03 -23.56
C ARG A 820 4.52 -0.53 -23.28
N ASN A 821 5.44 0.34 -23.68
CA ASN A 821 5.26 1.80 -23.65
C ASN A 821 4.66 2.37 -24.95
N ASP A 822 4.56 1.55 -25.99
CA ASP A 822 4.05 1.83 -27.32
C ASP A 822 2.88 0.89 -27.67
N PHE A 823 2.06 1.28 -28.64
CA PHE A 823 0.99 0.44 -29.20
C PHE A 823 1.54 -0.44 -30.33
N ASP A 824 2.39 -1.41 -29.97
CA ASP A 824 3.00 -2.42 -30.84
C ASP A 824 3.70 -1.88 -32.11
N TYR A 825 4.33 -0.72 -31.98
CA TYR A 825 5.11 -0.10 -33.04
C TYR A 825 6.25 -1.03 -33.52
N PRO A 826 6.46 -1.25 -34.83
CA PRO A 826 6.01 -0.42 -35.97
C PRO A 826 4.71 -0.87 -36.66
N ALA A 827 3.91 -1.77 -36.08
CA ALA A 827 2.61 -2.14 -36.65
C ALA A 827 1.60 -0.98 -36.57
N PHE A 828 0.58 -1.00 -37.43
CA PHE A 828 -0.50 0.00 -37.42
C PHE A 828 -1.33 -0.07 -36.14
N PHE A 829 -1.72 1.09 -35.62
CA PHE A 829 -2.57 1.17 -34.44
C PHE A 829 -3.92 0.47 -34.65
N THR A 830 -4.31 -0.35 -33.67
CA THR A 830 -5.62 -1.01 -33.59
C THR A 830 -6.19 -0.80 -32.19
N ARG A 831 -7.50 -0.54 -32.08
CA ARG A 831 -8.17 -0.23 -30.81
C ARG A 831 -8.08 -1.35 -29.76
N SER A 832 -7.89 -2.59 -30.19
CA SER A 832 -7.66 -3.77 -29.32
C SER A 832 -6.34 -3.74 -28.54
N LEU A 833 -5.37 -2.90 -28.94
CA LEU A 833 -4.10 -2.71 -28.24
C LEU A 833 -4.24 -1.84 -26.97
N VAL A 834 -5.38 -1.18 -26.79
CA VAL A 834 -5.68 -0.36 -25.61
C VAL A 834 -6.03 -1.24 -24.41
N GLN A 835 -5.36 -1.01 -23.29
CA GLN A 835 -5.60 -1.69 -22.03
C GLN A 835 -7.07 -1.53 -21.61
N ASP A 836 -7.69 -2.65 -21.22
CA ASP A 836 -9.08 -2.71 -20.74
C ASP A 836 -10.14 -2.20 -21.75
N TYR A 837 -9.82 -2.20 -23.06
CA TYR A 837 -10.77 -1.88 -24.12
C TYR A 837 -11.96 -2.84 -24.16
N ARG A 838 -13.15 -2.28 -24.41
CA ARG A 838 -14.39 -3.00 -24.72
C ARG A 838 -15.08 -2.28 -25.88
N PRO A 839 -15.84 -2.97 -26.75
CA PRO A 839 -16.64 -2.31 -27.78
C PRO A 839 -17.50 -1.17 -27.22
N GLY A 840 -17.50 -0.02 -27.89
CA GLY A 840 -18.19 1.20 -27.44
C GLY A 840 -17.46 2.02 -26.35
N ALA A 841 -16.32 1.58 -25.82
CA ALA A 841 -15.62 2.32 -24.76
C ALA A 841 -14.95 3.60 -25.25
N CYS A 842 -15.35 4.74 -24.69
CA CYS A 842 -14.73 6.05 -24.91
C CYS A 842 -13.49 6.29 -24.03
N PHE A 843 -12.56 7.12 -24.52
CA PHE A 843 -11.38 7.63 -23.81
C PHE A 843 -11.23 9.14 -24.05
N ASN A 844 -10.67 9.87 -23.07
CA ASN A 844 -10.46 11.31 -23.16
C ASN A 844 -9.09 11.66 -23.76
N ILE A 845 -8.03 10.98 -23.34
CA ILE A 845 -6.65 11.30 -23.77
C ILE A 845 -5.97 10.09 -24.40
N ILE A 846 -5.41 10.28 -25.59
CA ILE A 846 -4.55 9.30 -26.28
C ILE A 846 -3.22 10.00 -26.58
N CYS A 847 -2.08 9.46 -26.12
CA CYS A 847 -0.79 10.16 -26.25
C CYS A 847 0.48 9.28 -26.30
N ASN A 848 0.38 7.95 -26.27
CA ASN A 848 1.53 7.04 -26.40
C ASN A 848 1.98 6.90 -27.87
N HIS A 849 3.19 6.37 -28.08
CA HIS A 849 3.71 6.08 -29.42
C HIS A 849 2.86 5.00 -30.13
N MET A 850 2.58 5.23 -31.40
CA MET A 850 1.85 4.36 -32.31
C MET A 850 2.25 4.69 -33.76
N ARG A 851 2.03 3.76 -34.70
CA ARG A 851 1.93 4.12 -36.11
C ARG A 851 0.49 4.52 -36.39
N PHE A 852 0.27 5.78 -36.77
CA PHE A 852 -1.06 6.38 -36.78
C PHE A 852 -2.01 5.71 -37.77
N HIS A 853 -3.24 5.46 -37.33
CA HIS A 853 -4.32 4.94 -38.18
C HIS A 853 -5.62 5.66 -37.77
N TYR A 854 -6.09 6.57 -38.64
CA TYR A 854 -7.08 7.57 -38.24
C TYR A 854 -8.41 6.97 -37.79
N GLU A 855 -8.99 6.00 -38.52
CA GLU A 855 -10.30 5.42 -38.20
C GLU A 855 -10.30 4.69 -36.84
N GLU A 856 -9.24 3.93 -36.54
CA GLU A 856 -9.09 3.22 -35.27
C GLU A 856 -8.92 4.17 -34.08
N VAL A 857 -8.14 5.25 -34.24
CA VAL A 857 -7.97 6.28 -33.21
C VAL A 857 -9.27 7.10 -33.03
N ARG A 858 -9.94 7.43 -34.14
CA ARG A 858 -11.18 8.24 -34.14
C ARG A 858 -12.34 7.50 -33.48
N GLY A 859 -12.40 6.17 -33.59
CA GLY A 859 -13.42 5.33 -32.94
C GLY A 859 -13.32 5.24 -31.42
N LEU A 860 -12.17 5.58 -30.82
CA LEU A 860 -11.93 5.54 -29.37
C LEU A 860 -12.29 6.82 -28.62
N VAL A 861 -12.52 7.94 -29.32
CA VAL A 861 -12.68 9.27 -28.72
C VAL A 861 -14.02 9.92 -29.08
N PRO A 862 -14.58 10.75 -28.19
CA PRO A 862 -15.77 11.54 -28.48
C PRO A 862 -15.61 12.45 -29.72
N PRO A 863 -16.69 12.83 -30.41
CA PRO A 863 -16.63 13.60 -31.66
C PRO A 863 -16.04 15.01 -31.52
N ASN A 864 -16.00 15.56 -30.32
CA ASN A 864 -15.41 16.88 -30.02
C ASN A 864 -13.91 16.82 -29.64
N ALA A 865 -13.24 15.70 -29.87
CA ALA A 865 -11.82 15.51 -29.53
C ALA A 865 -10.88 16.35 -30.42
N THR A 866 -9.92 17.04 -29.78
CA THR A 866 -8.93 17.87 -30.47
C THR A 866 -7.70 17.05 -30.84
N PHE A 867 -7.36 16.99 -32.13
CA PHE A 867 -6.20 16.26 -32.63
C PHE A 867 -4.99 17.19 -32.76
N ILE A 868 -3.88 16.82 -32.12
CA ILE A 868 -2.61 17.55 -32.13
C ILE A 868 -1.43 16.61 -32.43
N THR A 869 -0.37 17.16 -33.02
CA THR A 869 0.92 16.46 -33.21
C THR A 869 2.07 17.48 -33.15
N VAL A 870 3.31 17.00 -33.13
CA VAL A 870 4.51 17.84 -33.12
C VAL A 870 5.49 17.37 -34.20
N LEU A 871 6.05 18.30 -34.96
CA LEU A 871 7.10 18.06 -35.94
C LEU A 871 8.40 18.76 -35.52
N ARG A 872 9.49 18.43 -36.23
CA ARG A 872 10.83 18.97 -36.03
C ARG A 872 11.53 19.08 -37.37
N ASP A 873 12.53 19.96 -37.46
CA ASP A 873 13.43 20.00 -38.62
C ASP A 873 13.94 18.59 -38.99
N PRO A 874 13.74 18.09 -40.23
CA PRO A 874 14.06 16.71 -40.59
C PRO A 874 15.53 16.34 -40.47
N ALA A 875 16.45 17.28 -40.71
CA ALA A 875 17.88 16.99 -40.66
C ALA A 875 18.36 16.84 -39.20
N ARG A 876 17.92 17.74 -38.31
CA ARG A 876 18.15 17.65 -36.85
C ARG A 876 17.40 16.50 -36.20
N LEU A 877 16.22 16.15 -36.74
CA LEU A 877 15.48 14.96 -36.38
C LEU A 877 16.30 13.71 -36.72
N PHE A 878 16.78 13.61 -37.96
CA PHE A 878 17.58 12.49 -38.43
C PHE A 878 18.87 12.33 -37.63
N GLU A 879 19.60 13.41 -37.36
CA GLU A 879 20.76 13.42 -36.45
C GLU A 879 20.40 12.82 -35.08
N SER A 880 19.26 13.22 -34.50
CA SER A 880 18.80 12.75 -33.20
C SER A 880 18.29 11.31 -33.21
N SER A 881 17.69 10.87 -34.32
CA SER A 881 17.23 9.50 -34.57
C SER A 881 18.41 8.56 -34.72
N PHE A 882 19.33 8.86 -35.64
CA PHE A 882 20.52 8.08 -35.95
C PHE A 882 21.37 7.80 -34.70
N HIS A 883 21.63 8.81 -33.88
CA HIS A 883 22.40 8.65 -32.64
C HIS A 883 21.70 7.79 -31.57
N TYR A 884 20.37 7.69 -31.59
CA TYR A 884 19.60 6.98 -30.57
C TYR A 884 19.22 5.56 -31.01
N PHE A 885 18.82 5.39 -32.26
CA PHE A 885 18.36 4.12 -32.84
C PHE A 885 19.45 3.41 -33.65
N GLY A 886 20.54 4.06 -34.07
CA GLY A 886 21.65 3.40 -34.77
C GLY A 886 22.13 2.11 -34.10
N PRO A 887 22.40 2.08 -32.78
CA PRO A 887 22.77 0.85 -32.07
C PRO A 887 21.76 -0.31 -32.18
N VAL A 888 20.49 -0.07 -32.53
CA VAL A 888 19.47 -1.11 -32.75
C VAL A 888 19.14 -1.38 -34.23
N VAL A 889 19.90 -0.80 -35.17
CA VAL A 889 19.81 -1.07 -36.62
C VAL A 889 21.12 -1.74 -37.08
N PRO A 890 21.12 -3.07 -37.34
CA PRO A 890 22.35 -3.85 -37.56
C PRO A 890 23.25 -3.37 -38.72
N LEU A 891 22.68 -2.79 -39.77
CA LEU A 891 23.43 -2.28 -40.92
C LEU A 891 24.40 -1.14 -40.54
N THR A 892 24.04 -0.32 -39.54
CA THR A 892 24.88 0.78 -39.06
C THR A 892 26.07 0.30 -38.23
N TRP A 893 26.10 -0.95 -37.78
CA TRP A 893 27.23 -1.51 -37.02
C TRP A 893 28.49 -1.68 -37.88
N LYS A 894 28.34 -1.67 -39.21
CA LYS A 894 29.45 -1.68 -40.18
C LYS A 894 30.21 -0.35 -40.23
N LEU A 895 29.61 0.75 -39.77
CA LEU A 895 30.22 2.08 -39.74
C LEU A 895 31.34 2.11 -38.70
N SER A 896 32.55 2.41 -39.16
CA SER A 896 33.79 2.25 -38.39
C SER A 896 34.49 3.57 -38.06
N SER A 897 34.08 4.67 -38.70
CA SER A 897 34.61 6.01 -38.41
C SER A 897 34.21 6.54 -37.03
N SER A 898 34.92 7.58 -36.60
CA SER A 898 34.58 8.38 -35.42
C SER A 898 33.29 9.19 -35.60
N ASP A 899 32.99 9.65 -36.81
CA ASP A 899 31.73 10.31 -37.18
C ASP A 899 30.90 9.43 -38.13
N LYS A 900 30.22 8.45 -37.51
CA LYS A 900 29.35 7.50 -38.20
C LYS A 900 28.21 8.16 -38.98
N LEU A 901 27.77 9.36 -38.57
CA LEU A 901 26.69 10.07 -39.26
C LEU A 901 27.19 10.68 -40.56
N ALA A 902 28.38 11.27 -40.56
CA ALA A 902 29.03 11.76 -41.78
C ALA A 902 29.37 10.62 -42.74
N GLU A 903 29.86 9.47 -42.26
CA GLU A 903 30.12 8.27 -43.07
C GLU A 903 28.82 7.73 -43.71
N PHE A 904 27.72 7.64 -42.95
CA PHE A 904 26.42 7.24 -43.49
C PHE A 904 25.89 8.20 -44.56
N LEU A 905 25.99 9.52 -44.34
CA LEU A 905 25.51 10.54 -45.29
C LEU A 905 26.39 10.71 -46.54
N GLN A 906 27.54 10.06 -46.61
CA GLN A 906 28.35 10.00 -47.83
C GLN A 906 27.78 9.00 -48.84
N ASP A 907 27.32 7.84 -48.37
CA ASP A 907 26.81 6.71 -49.17
C ASP A 907 25.68 5.99 -48.41
N PRO A 908 24.46 6.57 -48.35
CA PRO A 908 23.37 6.03 -47.51
C PRO A 908 22.87 4.66 -47.97
N ASP A 909 22.79 4.44 -49.29
CA ASP A 909 22.21 3.23 -49.89
C ASP A 909 23.02 1.97 -49.58
N ARG A 910 24.33 2.12 -49.31
CA ARG A 910 25.20 1.02 -48.82
C ARG A 910 24.87 0.57 -47.39
N TYR A 911 24.25 1.41 -46.59
CA TYR A 911 23.99 1.19 -45.17
C TYR A 911 22.49 1.18 -44.80
N TYR A 912 21.62 1.25 -45.81
CA TYR A 912 20.16 1.27 -45.65
C TYR A 912 19.49 0.24 -46.56
N ASP A 913 18.60 -0.56 -45.98
CA ASP A 913 17.71 -1.48 -46.69
C ASP A 913 16.29 -1.21 -46.17
N PRO A 914 15.30 -0.86 -47.04
CA PRO A 914 13.92 -0.65 -46.63
C PRO A 914 13.32 -1.83 -45.86
N ASN A 915 13.71 -3.06 -46.18
CA ASN A 915 13.24 -4.29 -45.55
C ASN A 915 14.09 -4.71 -44.32
N GLY A 916 15.12 -3.91 -43.99
CA GLY A 916 16.01 -4.17 -42.87
C GLY A 916 15.33 -4.04 -41.51
N TYR A 917 15.76 -4.86 -40.55
CA TYR A 917 15.27 -4.78 -39.17
C TYR A 917 15.49 -3.37 -38.58
N ASN A 918 14.40 -2.74 -38.10
CA ASN A 918 14.37 -1.36 -37.59
C ASN A 918 14.75 -0.25 -38.60
N ALA A 919 14.77 -0.52 -39.91
CA ALA A 919 15.17 0.47 -40.92
C ALA A 919 14.30 1.73 -40.95
N HIS A 920 13.02 1.65 -40.56
CA HIS A 920 12.08 2.78 -40.50
C HIS A 920 12.56 3.97 -39.63
N TYR A 921 13.47 3.77 -38.67
CA TYR A 921 14.05 4.89 -37.90
C TYR A 921 15.05 5.75 -38.68
N LEU A 922 15.53 5.27 -39.85
CA LEU A 922 16.62 5.89 -40.60
C LEU A 922 16.19 6.68 -41.84
N ARG A 923 14.90 6.73 -42.20
CA ARG A 923 14.42 7.49 -43.37
C ARG A 923 12.95 7.89 -43.23
N ASN A 924 12.65 9.18 -43.41
CA ASN A 924 11.28 9.75 -43.42
C ASN A 924 10.44 9.33 -42.19
N LEU A 925 11.00 9.51 -40.99
CA LEU A 925 10.42 9.02 -39.74
C LEU A 925 9.10 9.73 -39.36
N LEU A 926 8.93 11.01 -39.68
CA LEU A 926 7.67 11.71 -39.39
C LEU A 926 6.54 11.19 -40.28
N PHE A 927 6.83 10.98 -41.57
CA PHE A 927 5.90 10.39 -42.53
C PHE A 927 5.47 8.97 -42.11
N PHE A 928 6.43 8.16 -41.64
CA PHE A 928 6.18 6.81 -41.13
C PHE A 928 5.35 6.80 -39.84
N ASP A 929 5.69 7.64 -38.86
CA ASP A 929 4.93 7.80 -37.61
C ASP A 929 3.46 8.16 -37.91
N LEU A 930 3.22 9.03 -38.90
CA LEU A 930 1.90 9.46 -39.38
C LEU A 930 1.11 8.38 -40.15
N GLY A 931 1.65 7.17 -40.28
CA GLY A 931 0.98 6.01 -40.89
C GLY A 931 1.29 5.82 -42.38
N TYR A 932 1.90 6.79 -43.03
CA TYR A 932 2.20 6.73 -44.46
C TYR A 932 3.43 5.85 -44.75
N ASP A 933 3.73 5.64 -46.03
CA ASP A 933 4.92 4.92 -46.47
C ASP A 933 6.13 5.86 -46.60
N SER A 934 7.20 5.52 -45.90
CA SER A 934 8.51 6.20 -45.92
C SER A 934 9.27 6.05 -47.25
N GLY A 935 8.91 5.04 -48.06
CA GLY A 935 9.54 4.71 -49.34
C GLY A 935 8.97 5.42 -50.57
N LEU A 936 7.88 6.18 -50.43
CA LEU A 936 7.22 6.88 -51.54
C LEU A 936 8.18 7.81 -52.30
N ASP A 937 8.05 7.84 -53.62
CA ASP A 937 8.73 8.81 -54.46
C ASP A 937 8.30 10.24 -54.08
N PRO A 938 9.24 11.15 -53.75
CA PRO A 938 8.92 12.55 -53.53
C PRO A 938 8.24 13.24 -54.73
N GLY A 939 8.40 12.74 -55.96
CA GLY A 939 7.66 13.24 -57.13
C GLY A 939 6.16 12.93 -57.12
N SER A 940 5.70 11.92 -56.37
CA SER A 940 4.32 11.44 -56.40
C SER A 940 3.30 12.47 -55.90
N PRO A 941 2.13 12.64 -56.58
CA PRO A 941 1.06 13.52 -56.12
C PRO A 941 0.47 13.09 -54.76
N GLN A 942 0.56 11.79 -54.43
CA GLN A 942 0.09 11.23 -53.14
C GLN A 942 0.76 11.91 -51.94
N VAL A 943 2.03 12.33 -52.08
CA VAL A 943 2.75 13.04 -51.01
C VAL A 943 2.05 14.35 -50.64
N GLN A 944 1.56 15.09 -51.64
CA GLN A 944 0.83 16.34 -51.41
C GLN A 944 -0.57 16.08 -50.86
N GLU A 945 -1.25 15.03 -51.34
CA GLU A 945 -2.55 14.61 -50.83
C GLU A 945 -2.50 14.27 -49.33
N HIS A 946 -1.52 13.46 -48.91
CA HIS A 946 -1.29 13.11 -47.51
C HIS A 946 -0.93 14.31 -46.63
N ILE A 947 -0.16 15.28 -47.14
CA ILE A 947 0.13 16.52 -46.40
C ILE A 947 -1.17 17.32 -46.14
N LEU A 948 -2.04 17.43 -47.14
CA LEU A 948 -3.36 18.09 -47.01
C LEU A 948 -4.35 17.28 -46.17
N GLU A 949 -4.24 15.96 -46.15
CA GLU A 949 -4.97 15.05 -45.26
C GLU A 949 -4.57 15.28 -43.79
N VAL A 950 -3.28 15.46 -43.51
CA VAL A 950 -2.79 15.84 -42.16
C VAL A 950 -3.29 17.24 -41.76
N GLU A 951 -3.27 18.25 -42.65
CA GLU A 951 -3.76 19.59 -42.31
C GLU A 951 -5.27 19.62 -42.05
N ARG A 952 -6.05 18.72 -42.67
CA ARG A 952 -7.49 18.53 -42.39
C ARG A 952 -7.76 17.79 -41.08
N ARG A 953 -6.92 16.82 -40.69
CA ARG A 953 -7.11 16.00 -39.47
C ARG A 953 -6.60 16.67 -38.20
N PHE A 954 -5.48 17.39 -38.26
CA PHE A 954 -4.82 17.95 -37.08
C PHE A 954 -5.15 19.43 -36.88
N HIS A 955 -5.74 19.75 -35.73
CA HIS A 955 -6.17 21.10 -35.37
C HIS A 955 -4.96 22.03 -35.14
N LEU A 956 -3.90 21.47 -34.55
CA LEU A 956 -2.61 22.13 -34.37
C LEU A 956 -1.45 21.14 -34.58
N VAL A 957 -0.51 21.56 -35.42
CA VAL A 957 0.79 20.91 -35.59
C VAL A 957 1.83 21.82 -34.94
N LEU A 958 2.38 21.38 -33.81
CA LEU A 958 3.42 22.08 -33.05
C LEU A 958 4.79 21.91 -33.74
N LEU A 959 5.69 22.87 -33.56
CA LEU A 959 7.06 22.79 -34.08
C LEU A 959 8.08 22.83 -32.93
N GLN A 960 8.98 21.85 -32.89
CA GLN A 960 10.01 21.74 -31.85
C GLN A 960 10.91 22.99 -31.79
N GLU A 961 11.25 23.55 -32.94
CA GLU A 961 12.06 24.76 -33.10
C GLU A 961 11.42 25.99 -32.44
N TYR A 962 10.08 26.06 -32.41
CA TYR A 962 9.26 27.14 -31.86
C TYR A 962 8.36 26.61 -30.74
N PHE A 963 8.96 25.87 -29.80
CA PHE A 963 8.20 25.09 -28.80
C PHE A 963 7.43 25.97 -27.81
N ASP A 964 7.97 27.13 -27.42
CA ASP A 964 7.27 28.04 -26.50
C ASP A 964 6.05 28.65 -27.20
N GLU A 965 6.23 29.12 -28.43
CA GLU A 965 5.19 29.69 -29.30
C GLU A 965 4.11 28.63 -29.59
N SER A 966 4.51 27.37 -29.84
CA SER A 966 3.62 26.24 -30.05
C SER A 966 2.78 25.90 -28.81
N LEU A 967 3.35 26.00 -27.60
CA LEU A 967 2.62 25.80 -26.35
C LEU A 967 1.65 26.95 -26.05
N VAL A 968 1.96 28.18 -26.45
CA VAL A 968 1.02 29.32 -26.35
C VAL A 968 -0.17 29.12 -27.28
N LEU A 969 0.04 28.68 -28.54
CA LEU A 969 -1.05 28.31 -29.44
C LEU A 969 -1.87 27.12 -28.92
N LEU A 970 -1.23 26.14 -28.29
CA LEU A 970 -1.92 24.99 -27.68
C LEU A 970 -2.78 25.41 -26.48
N LYS A 971 -2.25 26.28 -25.61
CA LYS A 971 -2.96 26.87 -24.47
C LYS A 971 -4.24 27.57 -24.91
N ASP A 972 -4.15 28.39 -25.97
CA ASP A 972 -5.29 29.13 -26.53
C ASP A 972 -6.32 28.19 -27.18
N LEU A 973 -5.87 27.24 -28.01
CA LEU A 973 -6.74 26.26 -28.68
C LEU A 973 -7.54 25.38 -27.70
N LEU A 974 -6.90 24.95 -26.60
CA LEU A 974 -7.52 24.11 -25.58
C LEU A 974 -8.20 24.90 -24.46
N CYS A 975 -8.05 26.23 -24.45
CA CYS A 975 -8.51 27.13 -23.39
C CYS A 975 -8.00 26.70 -22.00
N TRP A 976 -6.69 26.49 -21.90
CA TRP A 976 -5.99 26.05 -20.69
C TRP A 976 -5.34 27.20 -19.92
N GLU A 977 -5.08 26.98 -18.63
CA GLU A 977 -4.36 27.93 -17.78
C GLU A 977 -2.85 27.89 -18.08
N LEU A 978 -2.14 28.99 -17.74
CA LEU A 978 -0.68 29.02 -17.90
C LEU A 978 0.02 27.95 -17.04
N GLU A 979 -0.58 27.57 -15.89
CA GLU A 979 -0.03 26.54 -14.99
C GLU A 979 -0.05 25.13 -15.60
N ASP A 980 -1.01 24.86 -16.48
CA ASP A 980 -1.18 23.55 -17.11
C ASP A 980 -0.10 23.28 -18.16
N VAL A 981 0.33 24.31 -18.90
CA VAL A 981 1.37 24.22 -19.94
C VAL A 981 2.81 24.43 -19.46
N LEU A 982 3.04 24.61 -18.15
CA LEU A 982 4.40 24.71 -17.59
C LEU A 982 5.18 23.42 -17.83
N TYR A 983 6.49 23.52 -18.09
CA TYR A 983 7.29 22.36 -18.46
C TYR A 983 8.78 22.46 -18.09
N PHE A 984 9.41 21.29 -17.96
CA PHE A 984 10.87 21.15 -17.95
C PHE A 984 11.32 20.32 -19.15
N LYS A 985 12.54 20.54 -19.66
CA LYS A 985 13.05 19.86 -20.86
C LYS A 985 13.48 18.44 -20.50
N LEU A 986 12.56 17.48 -20.60
CA LEU A 986 12.83 16.08 -20.30
C LEU A 986 13.58 15.38 -21.45
N ASN A 987 14.36 14.36 -21.11
CA ASN A 987 15.15 13.53 -22.04
C ASN A 987 16.12 14.31 -22.95
N ALA A 988 16.66 15.44 -22.47
CA ALA A 988 17.71 16.19 -23.17
C ALA A 988 19.02 15.37 -23.26
N ARG A 989 19.69 15.42 -24.41
CA ARG A 989 21.03 14.83 -24.58
C ARG A 989 22.09 15.76 -23.99
N ARG A 990 23.18 15.20 -23.45
CA ARG A 990 24.41 15.96 -23.14
C ARG A 990 24.91 16.65 -24.42
N ASP A 991 25.24 17.94 -24.34
CA ASP A 991 25.86 18.67 -25.45
C ASP A 991 27.21 18.02 -25.81
N SER A 992 27.39 17.66 -27.09
CA SER A 992 28.64 17.11 -27.62
C SER A 992 29.55 18.23 -28.14
N PRO A 993 30.89 18.09 -28.02
CA PRO A 993 31.83 19.04 -28.62
C PRO A 993 31.92 18.94 -30.17
N VAL A 994 31.25 17.95 -30.78
CA VAL A 994 31.12 17.82 -32.23
C VAL A 994 30.22 18.95 -32.77
N PRO A 995 30.58 19.61 -33.89
CA PRO A 995 29.75 20.67 -34.47
C PRO A 995 28.32 20.22 -34.76
N ARG A 996 27.35 21.09 -34.47
CA ARG A 996 25.95 20.88 -34.86
C ARG A 996 25.86 20.68 -36.38
N LEU A 997 24.99 19.77 -36.82
CA LEU A 997 24.76 19.44 -38.23
C LEU A 997 24.57 20.72 -39.06
N SER A 998 25.54 21.02 -39.92
CA SER A 998 25.64 22.31 -40.62
C SER A 998 26.29 22.13 -42.00
N GLY A 999 26.13 23.13 -42.87
CA GLY A 999 26.64 23.10 -44.25
C GLY A 999 26.14 21.87 -45.04
N ASP A 1000 27.07 21.12 -45.61
CA ASP A 1000 26.79 20.03 -46.55
C ASP A 1000 26.13 18.81 -45.90
N LEU A 1001 26.49 18.49 -44.66
CA LEU A 1001 25.88 17.39 -43.92
C LEU A 1001 24.40 17.64 -43.64
N TYR A 1002 24.03 18.90 -43.33
CA TYR A 1002 22.64 19.30 -43.21
C TYR A 1002 21.89 19.11 -44.53
N ARG A 1003 22.46 19.61 -45.65
CA ARG A 1003 21.84 19.47 -46.99
C ARG A 1003 21.64 18.00 -47.39
N ARG A 1004 22.62 17.13 -47.14
CA ARG A 1004 22.54 15.68 -47.38
C ARG A 1004 21.46 15.01 -46.52
N ALA A 1005 21.40 15.34 -45.22
CA ALA A 1005 20.38 14.81 -44.32
C ALA A 1005 18.95 15.26 -44.68
N THR A 1006 18.77 16.51 -45.13
CA THR A 1006 17.48 17.00 -45.66
C THR A 1006 17.11 16.29 -46.96
N ALA A 1007 18.07 16.06 -47.87
CA ALA A 1007 17.83 15.38 -49.13
C ALA A 1007 17.44 13.91 -48.94
N TRP A 1008 18.08 13.21 -48.00
CA TRP A 1008 17.74 11.83 -47.62
C TRP A 1008 16.32 11.72 -47.05
N ASN A 1009 15.88 12.71 -46.26
CA ASN A 1009 14.55 12.75 -45.64
C ASN A 1009 13.60 13.72 -46.38
N MET A 1010 13.51 13.59 -47.70
CA MET A 1010 12.79 14.56 -48.55
C MET A 1010 11.27 14.64 -48.27
N LEU A 1011 10.62 13.54 -47.86
CA LEU A 1011 9.18 13.55 -47.56
C LEU A 1011 8.91 14.37 -46.30
N ASP A 1012 9.67 14.08 -45.22
CA ASP A 1012 9.64 14.86 -43.98
C ASP A 1012 9.99 16.34 -44.24
N ALA A 1013 10.89 16.64 -45.19
CA ALA A 1013 11.23 18.01 -45.58
C ALA A 1013 10.11 18.75 -46.31
N ARG A 1014 9.27 18.07 -47.10
CA ARG A 1014 8.05 18.69 -47.67
C ARG A 1014 6.99 18.90 -46.59
N LEU A 1015 6.74 17.89 -45.77
CA LEU A 1015 5.82 17.94 -44.62
C LEU A 1015 6.17 19.12 -43.68
N TYR A 1016 7.42 19.21 -43.25
CA TYR A 1016 7.87 20.28 -42.34
C TYR A 1016 7.78 21.67 -42.97
N ARG A 1017 8.11 21.85 -44.26
CA ARG A 1017 7.97 23.15 -44.95
C ARG A 1017 6.51 23.61 -44.98
N HIS A 1018 5.57 22.70 -45.30
CA HIS A 1018 4.14 22.99 -45.32
C HIS A 1018 3.63 23.43 -43.95
N PHE A 1019 3.94 22.66 -42.91
CA PHE A 1019 3.50 22.98 -41.55
C PHE A 1019 4.25 24.16 -40.92
N ASN A 1020 5.48 24.47 -41.32
CA ASN A 1020 6.16 25.71 -40.95
C ASN A 1020 5.40 26.94 -41.50
N ALA A 1021 5.01 26.92 -42.78
CA ALA A 1021 4.18 27.98 -43.36
C ALA A 1021 2.79 28.06 -42.71
N SER A 1022 2.14 26.92 -42.42
CA SER A 1022 0.84 26.88 -41.73
C SER A 1022 0.94 27.37 -40.27
N PHE A 1023 2.02 27.05 -39.56
CA PHE A 1023 2.30 27.50 -38.21
C PHE A 1023 2.44 29.02 -38.14
N TRP A 1024 3.28 29.63 -39.00
CA TRP A 1024 3.42 31.08 -39.01
C TRP A 1024 2.13 31.81 -39.36
N ARG A 1025 1.29 31.27 -40.27
CA ARG A 1025 -0.08 31.79 -40.50
C ARG A 1025 -0.93 31.80 -39.21
N LYS A 1026 -0.84 30.75 -38.38
CA LYS A 1026 -1.52 30.69 -37.06
C LYS A 1026 -0.92 31.68 -36.05
N VAL A 1027 0.40 31.91 -36.07
CA VAL A 1027 1.07 32.92 -35.22
C VAL A 1027 0.65 34.34 -35.60
N GLU A 1028 0.55 34.67 -36.89
CA GLU A 1028 0.02 35.98 -37.33
C GLU A 1028 -1.43 36.17 -36.88
N ALA A 1029 -2.29 35.15 -37.06
CA ALA A 1029 -3.69 35.21 -36.66
C ALA A 1029 -3.88 35.35 -35.13
N PHE A 1030 -2.95 34.84 -34.32
CA PHE A 1030 -2.93 35.04 -32.87
C PHE A 1030 -2.41 36.43 -32.46
N GLY A 1031 -1.64 37.09 -33.32
CA GLY A 1031 -1.01 38.39 -33.12
C GLY A 1031 0.42 38.29 -32.55
N ARG A 1032 1.40 38.85 -33.26
CA ARG A 1032 2.83 38.79 -32.90
C ARG A 1032 3.14 39.39 -31.52
N GLU A 1033 2.53 40.53 -31.18
CA GLU A 1033 2.74 41.18 -29.88
C GLU A 1033 2.18 40.34 -28.72
N ARG A 1034 0.95 39.84 -28.87
CA ARG A 1034 0.32 38.91 -27.91
C ARG A 1034 1.16 37.65 -27.72
N MET A 1035 1.68 37.08 -28.82
CA MET A 1035 2.58 35.92 -28.80
C MET A 1035 3.85 36.21 -28.00
N ALA A 1036 4.52 37.34 -28.25
CA ALA A 1036 5.72 37.72 -27.52
C ALA A 1036 5.47 37.90 -26.01
N GLN A 1037 4.34 38.50 -25.63
CA GLN A 1037 3.96 38.70 -24.23
C GLN A 1037 3.66 37.36 -23.50
N GLU A 1038 2.88 36.48 -24.12
CA GLU A 1038 2.53 35.15 -23.58
C GLU A 1038 3.76 34.23 -23.50
N VAL A 1039 4.62 34.21 -24.53
CA VAL A 1039 5.90 33.48 -24.50
C VAL A 1039 6.81 34.02 -23.39
N ALA A 1040 6.89 35.34 -23.20
CA ALA A 1040 7.62 35.93 -22.09
C ALA A 1040 7.01 35.57 -20.72
N ALA A 1041 5.68 35.41 -20.61
CA ALA A 1041 5.01 34.94 -19.39
C ALA A 1041 5.32 33.46 -19.10
N LEU A 1042 5.23 32.59 -20.10
CA LEU A 1042 5.57 31.17 -20.02
C LEU A 1042 7.04 30.96 -19.60
N ARG A 1043 7.98 31.66 -20.25
CA ARG A 1043 9.41 31.61 -19.90
C ARG A 1043 9.66 32.05 -18.46
N ARG A 1044 9.03 33.14 -18.00
CA ARG A 1044 9.11 33.60 -16.60
C ARG A 1044 8.52 32.58 -15.63
N ALA A 1045 7.42 31.93 -15.96
CA ALA A 1045 6.78 30.93 -15.10
C ALA A 1045 7.59 29.62 -14.99
N ASN A 1046 8.09 29.10 -16.11
CA ASN A 1046 8.98 27.95 -16.15
C ASN A 1046 10.27 28.19 -15.35
N GLU A 1047 10.85 29.39 -15.44
CA GLU A 1047 12.04 29.76 -14.68
C GLU A 1047 11.77 29.93 -13.17
N ARG A 1048 10.59 30.43 -12.75
CA ARG A 1048 10.17 30.37 -11.34
C ARG A 1048 10.09 28.93 -10.84
N MET A 1049 9.40 28.06 -11.57
CA MET A 1049 9.27 26.65 -11.19
C MET A 1049 10.61 25.91 -11.15
N ARG A 1050 11.55 26.24 -12.06
CA ARG A 1050 12.90 25.67 -12.07
C ARG A 1050 13.64 25.89 -10.74
N ARG A 1051 13.58 27.10 -10.18
CA ARG A 1051 14.24 27.47 -8.91
C ARG A 1051 13.59 26.82 -7.68
N ILE A 1052 12.30 26.51 -7.77
CA ILE A 1052 11.54 25.81 -6.72
C ILE A 1052 11.85 24.31 -6.77
N CYS A 1053 11.78 23.69 -7.94
CA CYS A 1053 11.79 22.22 -8.07
C CYS A 1053 13.17 21.58 -8.22
N ILE A 1054 14.13 22.24 -8.89
CA ILE A 1054 15.36 21.59 -9.38
C ILE A 1054 16.55 21.92 -8.48
N ASP A 1055 17.19 20.88 -7.95
CA ASP A 1055 18.41 21.01 -7.18
C ASP A 1055 19.59 21.46 -8.08
N GLY A 1056 20.32 22.50 -7.66
CA GLY A 1056 21.35 23.15 -8.49
C GLY A 1056 20.85 23.81 -9.79
N GLY A 1057 19.53 23.85 -10.05
CA GLY A 1057 18.91 24.58 -11.17
C GLY A 1057 19.20 24.05 -12.59
N ARG A 1058 19.92 22.93 -12.73
CA ARG A 1058 20.39 22.39 -14.03
C ARG A 1058 20.14 20.90 -14.18
N ALA A 1059 20.16 20.42 -15.42
CA ALA A 1059 20.14 18.98 -15.70
C ALA A 1059 21.47 18.33 -15.31
N VAL A 1060 21.43 17.06 -14.91
CA VAL A 1060 22.57 16.26 -14.46
C VAL A 1060 22.61 14.93 -15.21
N ASP A 1061 23.79 14.32 -15.30
CA ASP A 1061 23.93 12.97 -15.87
C ASP A 1061 23.15 11.93 -15.05
N ALA A 1062 22.64 10.89 -15.70
CA ALA A 1062 21.83 9.86 -15.04
C ALA A 1062 22.52 9.15 -13.86
N ALA A 1063 23.85 9.11 -13.83
CA ALA A 1063 24.63 8.56 -12.71
C ALA A 1063 24.68 9.48 -11.47
N ALA A 1064 24.42 10.78 -11.63
CA ALA A 1064 24.38 11.77 -10.56
C ALA A 1064 22.96 12.06 -10.03
N ILE A 1065 21.95 11.33 -10.53
CA ILE A 1065 20.57 11.41 -10.05
C ILE A 1065 20.44 10.55 -8.78
N GLN A 1066 20.07 11.18 -7.67
CA GLN A 1066 20.01 10.55 -6.35
C GLN A 1066 18.84 9.55 -6.23
N ASP A 1067 17.71 9.84 -6.87
CA ASP A 1067 16.53 8.96 -6.86
C ASP A 1067 16.46 8.08 -8.12
N SER A 1068 16.55 6.77 -7.92
CA SER A 1068 16.39 5.76 -8.97
C SER A 1068 15.06 5.83 -9.73
N ALA A 1069 13.99 6.36 -9.12
CA ALA A 1069 12.69 6.55 -9.75
C ALA A 1069 12.63 7.78 -10.69
N MET A 1070 13.62 8.68 -10.64
CA MET A 1070 13.75 9.80 -11.58
C MET A 1070 14.81 9.58 -12.68
N GLN A 1071 15.45 8.40 -12.73
CA GLN A 1071 16.49 8.12 -13.74
C GLN A 1071 15.89 7.89 -15.13
N PRO A 1072 16.20 8.73 -16.15
CA PRO A 1072 15.67 8.56 -17.50
C PRO A 1072 16.27 7.32 -18.16
N TRP A 1073 15.48 6.69 -19.04
CA TRP A 1073 15.91 5.52 -19.81
C TRP A 1073 17.11 5.84 -20.70
N GLN A 1074 18.16 5.04 -20.62
CA GLN A 1074 19.36 5.20 -21.45
C GLN A 1074 19.33 4.22 -22.64
N PRO A 1075 19.70 4.66 -23.85
CA PRO A 1075 19.88 3.78 -25.00
C PRO A 1075 21.10 2.86 -24.79
N LEU A 1076 21.13 1.75 -25.52
CA LEU A 1076 22.22 0.78 -25.46
C LEU A 1076 23.57 1.42 -25.84
N GLY A 1077 24.61 1.13 -25.06
CA GLY A 1077 25.98 1.57 -25.32
C GLY A 1077 26.30 3.04 -25.05
N SER A 1078 25.34 3.95 -24.81
CA SER A 1078 25.65 5.35 -24.47
C SER A 1078 24.73 5.97 -23.41
N LYS A 1079 25.31 6.35 -22.26
CA LYS A 1079 24.63 7.05 -21.16
C LYS A 1079 24.60 8.56 -21.43
N SER A 1080 23.89 8.96 -22.49
CA SER A 1080 23.92 10.33 -23.03
C SER A 1080 22.71 11.20 -22.68
N ILE A 1081 21.69 10.65 -22.00
CA ILE A 1081 20.45 11.36 -21.66
C ILE A 1081 20.53 11.89 -20.21
N LEU A 1082 20.32 13.21 -20.07
CA LEU A 1082 20.31 13.93 -18.81
C LEU A 1082 18.95 13.84 -18.12
N GLY A 1083 18.95 13.95 -16.79
CA GLY A 1083 17.74 14.11 -15.97
C GLY A 1083 17.93 15.21 -14.92
N TYR A 1084 17.16 15.17 -13.84
CA TYR A 1084 17.15 16.22 -12.83
C TYR A 1084 17.12 15.64 -11.41
N ASN A 1085 17.71 16.36 -10.45
CA ASN A 1085 17.53 16.11 -9.02
C ASN A 1085 16.41 17.02 -8.48
N LEU A 1086 15.51 16.44 -7.66
CA LEU A 1086 14.48 17.18 -6.93
C LEU A 1086 15.13 17.90 -5.74
N LYS A 1087 14.78 19.17 -5.56
CA LYS A 1087 15.27 19.99 -4.43
C LYS A 1087 14.79 19.42 -3.10
N LYS A 1088 15.66 19.41 -2.08
CA LYS A 1088 15.35 18.82 -0.75
C LYS A 1088 14.31 19.61 0.03
N SER A 1089 14.33 20.94 -0.04
CA SER A 1089 13.39 21.85 0.63
C SER A 1089 12.40 22.43 -0.39
N ILE A 1090 11.21 21.83 -0.46
CA ILE A 1090 10.08 22.30 -1.27
C ILE A 1090 8.86 22.42 -0.36
N GLY A 1091 8.18 23.57 -0.35
CA GLY A 1091 6.95 23.75 0.43
C GLY A 1091 5.82 22.84 -0.07
N GLN A 1092 5.01 22.32 0.85
CA GLN A 1092 3.94 21.32 0.60
C GLN A 1092 3.14 21.57 -0.69
N ARG A 1093 2.69 22.81 -0.94
CA ARG A 1093 1.92 23.21 -2.13
C ARG A 1093 2.56 22.79 -3.47
N HIS A 1094 3.89 22.81 -3.58
CA HIS A 1094 4.58 22.54 -4.84
C HIS A 1094 5.21 21.14 -4.90
N GLN A 1095 5.25 20.39 -3.80
CA GLN A 1095 5.98 19.13 -3.69
C GLN A 1095 5.51 18.08 -4.72
N GLN A 1096 4.20 17.84 -4.82
CA GLN A 1096 3.64 16.90 -5.80
C GLN A 1096 3.81 17.38 -7.26
N LEU A 1097 3.63 18.68 -7.51
CA LEU A 1097 3.77 19.26 -8.85
C LEU A 1097 5.22 19.16 -9.34
N CYS A 1098 6.18 19.57 -8.52
CA CYS A 1098 7.61 19.45 -8.80
C CYS A 1098 8.02 18.00 -9.06
N ARG A 1099 7.51 17.05 -8.27
CA ARG A 1099 7.75 15.61 -8.51
C ARG A 1099 7.28 15.20 -9.91
N ARG A 1100 5.99 15.43 -10.22
CA ARG A 1100 5.38 15.06 -11.51
C ARG A 1100 6.05 15.73 -12.72
N MET A 1101 6.49 16.99 -12.59
CA MET A 1101 7.21 17.70 -13.66
C MET A 1101 8.62 17.14 -13.94
N LEU A 1102 9.23 16.44 -12.99
CA LEU A 1102 10.57 15.86 -13.13
C LEU A 1102 10.55 14.34 -13.42
N THR A 1103 9.45 13.64 -13.15
CA THR A 1103 9.29 12.21 -13.46
C THR A 1103 9.41 11.95 -14.97
N PRO A 1104 10.36 11.10 -15.43
CA PRO A 1104 10.46 10.73 -16.85
C PRO A 1104 9.27 9.86 -17.31
N GLU A 1105 9.02 9.89 -18.62
CA GLU A 1105 7.85 9.25 -19.29
C GLU A 1105 7.53 7.81 -18.83
N ILE A 1106 8.53 6.91 -18.83
CA ILE A 1106 8.30 5.48 -18.53
C ILE A 1106 7.91 5.29 -17.06
N GLN A 1107 8.48 6.07 -16.14
CA GLN A 1107 8.13 6.03 -14.73
C GLN A 1107 6.76 6.67 -14.48
N TYR A 1108 6.41 7.76 -15.17
CA TYR A 1108 5.08 8.35 -15.03
C TYR A 1108 3.99 7.42 -15.61
N LEU A 1109 4.25 6.69 -16.70
CA LEU A 1109 3.37 5.62 -17.16
C LEU A 1109 3.16 4.53 -16.09
N MET A 1110 4.19 4.17 -15.32
CA MET A 1110 4.03 3.26 -14.18
C MET A 1110 3.19 3.87 -13.05
N ASP A 1111 3.40 5.14 -12.72
CA ASP A 1111 2.63 5.87 -11.70
C ASP A 1111 1.13 6.01 -12.07
N LEU A 1112 0.81 5.99 -13.38
CA LEU A 1112 -0.56 5.99 -13.91
C LEU A 1112 -1.14 4.56 -14.13
N GLY A 1113 -0.46 3.52 -13.64
CA GLY A 1113 -0.98 2.15 -13.60
C GLY A 1113 -0.69 1.27 -14.83
N VAL A 1114 0.12 1.73 -15.79
CA VAL A 1114 0.36 0.99 -17.04
C VAL A 1114 1.22 -0.25 -16.81
N ASN A 1115 0.76 -1.39 -17.33
CA ASN A 1115 1.50 -2.65 -17.25
C ASN A 1115 2.71 -2.66 -18.19
N LEU A 1116 3.89 -2.37 -17.66
CA LEU A 1116 5.15 -2.23 -18.42
C LEU A 1116 6.07 -3.47 -18.33
N TRP A 1117 5.52 -4.69 -18.29
CA TRP A 1117 6.33 -5.90 -18.04
C TRP A 1117 7.40 -6.18 -19.11
N VAL A 1118 7.13 -5.90 -20.39
CA VAL A 1118 8.11 -6.13 -21.49
C VAL A 1118 9.28 -5.17 -21.35
N THR A 1119 9.03 -3.89 -21.04
CA THR A 1119 10.11 -2.90 -20.85
C THR A 1119 10.92 -3.17 -19.57
N LYS A 1120 10.27 -3.65 -18.50
CA LYS A 1120 10.94 -4.13 -17.28
C LYS A 1120 11.80 -5.37 -17.53
N LEU A 1121 11.35 -6.30 -18.37
CA LEU A 1121 12.15 -7.46 -18.78
C LEU A 1121 13.39 -7.04 -19.57
N TRP A 1122 13.24 -6.15 -20.54
CA TRP A 1122 14.37 -5.56 -21.27
C TRP A 1122 15.34 -4.77 -20.37
N LYS A 1123 14.81 -4.03 -19.38
CA LYS A 1123 15.64 -3.37 -18.36
C LYS A 1123 16.49 -4.39 -17.61
N PHE A 1124 15.85 -5.45 -17.09
CA PHE A 1124 16.52 -6.49 -16.33
C PHE A 1124 17.57 -7.23 -17.17
N ILE A 1125 17.28 -7.51 -18.45
CA ILE A 1125 18.23 -8.16 -19.37
C ILE A 1125 19.45 -7.27 -19.62
N ARG A 1126 19.26 -5.97 -19.92
CA ARG A 1126 20.36 -5.00 -20.08
C ARG A 1126 21.21 -4.92 -18.80
N ASP A 1127 20.55 -4.73 -17.66
CA ASP A 1127 21.22 -4.55 -16.37
C ASP A 1127 21.96 -5.85 -15.94
N PHE A 1128 21.46 -7.03 -16.32
CA PHE A 1128 22.11 -8.33 -16.13
C PHE A 1128 23.32 -8.54 -17.05
N LEU A 1129 23.21 -8.16 -18.33
CA LEU A 1129 24.29 -8.27 -19.32
C LEU A 1129 25.36 -7.17 -19.19
N ARG A 1130 25.14 -6.16 -18.32
CA ARG A 1130 25.98 -4.96 -18.16
C ARG A 1130 26.21 -4.19 -19.47
N TRP A 1131 25.16 -4.11 -20.31
CA TRP A 1131 25.12 -3.35 -21.57
C TRP A 1131 24.85 -1.85 -21.38
#